data_AF-A0A9W9FSJ1-F1
#
_entry.id   AF-A0A9W9FSJ1-F1
#
_cell.length_a   1.000
_cell.length_b   1.000
_cell.length_c   1.000
_cell.angle_alpha   90.00
_cell.angle_beta   90.00
_cell.angle_gamma   90.00
#
_symmetry.space_group_name_H-M   'P 1'
#
loop_
_entity.id
_entity.type
_entity.pdbx_description
1 polymer ?
#
loop_
_entity_poly.entity_id
_entity_poly.type
_entity_poly.pdbx_seq_one_letter_code
_entity_poly.pdbx_strand_id
1 'polypeptide(L)'
;MPGFSQASDLSAWKKLQEHHTTLGRNIVLKEYFQKDPQRFEKFSRKFANPVDNSEILFDYSKNFLTEETLSLLVQLAKEANVEQLRDAMFKGEHINFTEDRAVYHAALRNVSNEPMQVDGKSVVEDVNSVLEHMKEFSEQVRSGEWKGYTGKKINTIINIGIGGSDLGPVMVTEALKPYGHPDFTLHFVSNIDGTHIAEALKNSDPETTLFLIASKTFTTAETTTNANSAKAWFLESAKDESHIAKHFVALSTNEPEVTKFGIDSKNMFGFESWVGGRYSVWSAIGLSVALYIGFDNFHQFLAGAHAMDKHFREAPLEQNIPAIGGLLSVWYSDFFGAQTHLVAPFDQYLHRFPAYLQQLSMESNGKAITRSGDYVKYTTGPILFGEPATNAQHSFFQLLHQGTKLIPADFLMAAESHNPVENGKHQRMLASNFLAQSEALMVGKTPEQVKAEGAPDHLVAHKTFLGNRPTTSILAQKITPSTLGALITYYEHLTFTEGAIWNINSFDQWGVELGKVLAKKIQKELETSGDGADHDASTSGLLYAFKQKANLSMSPVRQLARFPAVLLSLGALWPVGFAAGTSGGEGYKLGDEIPVSCLNRTIEDENNILDHTGKDKERANTNNRNQITDSLGKLEYIPFATCNETSGPFALHYGVSETITCTIPALTDSLYHLLEFYVHSDVPVTCRVPTAPLTGPGSSAVKEQNGESSEAGEGADSLAALSDNGPAFTPLTVALQGTLQLSHLHVWTDMNVLMHNMASDAAAQQPRPQRGQTGQPGFAVAGTAYSLPELETALQNKKLNEDDRAVALVQAAREPWTAGHGTKVVRGEPLAFTFHVAWVEGGASIGWPARSASESFLPVGKGSSAGSLFSKLVFFVLAASVGALFALYWERNGGRWSRGPAWYGDGILGVPSGRGKGSGVTFGNGGKINGYGGYSAATTSPAAGGGYFGYGGFAGGKKD
;
A
#
# COMPACT_ATOMS: atom_id res chain seq x y z
N MET A 1 25.39 9.19 -20.47
CA MET A 1 26.38 10.30 -20.57
C MET A 1 27.62 9.89 -19.78
N PRO A 2 28.84 9.95 -20.34
CA PRO A 2 30.07 9.71 -19.57
C PRO A 2 30.21 10.77 -18.47
N GLY A 3 30.53 10.38 -17.24
CA GLY A 3 30.92 11.33 -16.17
C GLY A 3 30.10 11.34 -14.87
N PHE A 4 29.04 10.53 -14.74
CA PHE A 4 28.31 10.39 -13.47
C PHE A 4 28.49 8.98 -12.89
N SER A 5 29.12 8.88 -11.72
CA SER A 5 29.23 7.63 -10.95
C SER A 5 27.93 7.34 -10.18
N GLN A 6 27.78 6.10 -9.69
CA GLN A 6 26.75 5.82 -8.69
C GLN A 6 27.05 6.60 -7.41
N ALA A 7 26.00 7.05 -6.69
CA ALA A 7 26.16 7.82 -5.45
C ALA A 7 27.05 7.08 -4.43
N SER A 8 26.88 5.77 -4.32
CA SER A 8 27.67 4.89 -3.45
C SER A 8 29.16 4.80 -3.78
N ASP A 9 29.55 5.17 -5.01
CA ASP A 9 30.95 5.11 -5.45
C ASP A 9 31.73 6.38 -5.10
N LEU A 10 31.03 7.47 -4.76
CA LEU A 10 31.61 8.77 -4.41
C LEU A 10 32.43 8.70 -3.11
N SER A 11 33.47 9.53 -2.99
CA SER A 11 34.34 9.54 -1.82
C SER A 11 33.59 10.04 -0.59
N ALA A 12 32.79 11.11 -0.76
CA ALA A 12 31.95 11.66 0.29
C ALA A 12 30.94 10.65 0.85
N TRP A 13 30.39 9.77 0.00
CA TRP A 13 29.48 8.72 0.44
C TRP A 13 30.14 7.75 1.42
N LYS A 14 31.35 7.27 1.08
CA LYS A 14 32.13 6.37 1.95
C LYS A 14 32.47 7.05 3.28
N LYS A 15 32.85 8.33 3.24
CA LYS A 15 33.08 9.13 4.46
C LYS A 15 31.82 9.28 5.30
N LEU A 16 30.65 9.53 4.68
CA LEU A 16 29.37 9.58 5.39
C LEU A 16 28.99 8.24 6.01
N GLN A 17 29.29 7.12 5.34
CA GLN A 17 29.06 5.78 5.88
C GLN A 17 29.94 5.50 7.11
N GLU A 18 31.22 5.89 7.05
CA GLU A 18 32.14 5.83 8.19
C GLU A 18 31.67 6.76 9.32
N HIS A 19 31.31 7.99 9.00
CA HIS A 19 30.79 8.99 9.93
C HIS A 19 29.51 8.51 10.62
N HIS A 20 28.59 7.89 9.88
CA HIS A 20 27.40 7.25 10.42
C HIS A 20 27.75 6.13 11.41
N THR A 21 28.68 5.25 11.01
CA THR A 21 29.07 4.07 11.79
C THR A 21 29.79 4.44 13.10
N THR A 22 30.61 5.49 13.06
CA THR A 22 31.44 5.92 14.19
C THR A 22 30.71 6.90 15.11
N LEU A 23 29.99 7.88 14.55
CA LEU A 23 29.35 8.97 15.29
C LEU A 23 27.84 9.04 15.09
N GLY A 24 27.38 9.09 13.84
CA GLY A 24 26.00 9.46 13.48
C GLY A 24 24.92 8.61 14.17
N ARG A 25 25.07 7.28 14.17
CA ARG A 25 24.10 6.36 14.79
C ARG A 25 24.05 6.44 16.33
N ASN A 26 25.03 7.07 16.94
CA ASN A 26 25.16 7.21 18.40
C ASN A 26 24.75 8.61 18.89
N ILE A 27 24.28 9.50 18.00
CA ILE A 27 23.85 10.85 18.39
C ILE A 27 22.63 10.76 19.30
N VAL A 28 22.72 11.42 20.46
CA VAL A 28 21.60 11.65 21.38
C VAL A 28 21.27 13.15 21.36
N LEU A 29 20.20 13.53 20.68
CA LEU A 29 19.86 14.92 20.37
C LEU A 29 19.87 15.82 21.62
N LYS A 30 19.20 15.39 22.71
CA LYS A 30 19.15 16.16 23.96
C LYS A 30 20.54 16.52 24.51
N GLU A 31 21.53 15.63 24.37
CA GLU A 31 22.90 15.90 24.84
C GLU A 31 23.62 16.90 23.92
N TYR A 32 23.37 16.83 22.62
CA TYR A 32 23.95 17.77 21.66
C TYR A 32 23.42 19.20 21.85
N PHE A 33 22.15 19.37 22.20
CA PHE A 33 21.62 20.67 22.60
C PHE A 33 22.19 21.17 23.94
N GLN A 34 22.47 20.27 24.88
CA GLN A 34 23.12 20.65 26.16
C GLN A 34 24.59 21.06 25.96
N LYS A 35 25.31 20.38 25.06
CA LYS A 35 26.73 20.64 24.76
C LYS A 35 26.94 21.91 23.92
N ASP A 36 26.00 22.23 23.03
CA ASP A 36 26.08 23.39 22.15
C ASP A 36 24.85 24.30 22.32
N PRO A 37 24.93 25.33 23.19
CA PRO A 37 23.84 26.28 23.37
C PRO A 37 23.49 27.09 22.10
N GLN A 38 24.38 27.12 21.09
CA GLN A 38 24.17 27.83 19.83
C GLN A 38 23.69 26.91 18.70
N ARG A 39 23.28 25.67 19.04
CA ARG A 39 22.90 24.66 18.05
C ARG A 39 21.74 25.12 17.16
N PHE A 40 20.76 25.83 17.71
CA PHE A 40 19.64 26.37 16.94
C PHE A 40 20.13 27.37 15.89
N GLU A 41 20.97 28.32 16.27
CA GLU A 41 21.51 29.35 15.37
C GLU A 41 22.37 28.74 14.26
N LYS A 42 23.15 27.71 14.58
CA LYS A 42 24.00 27.01 13.60
C LYS A 42 23.19 26.20 12.59
N PHE A 43 22.11 25.58 13.02
CA PHE A 43 21.30 24.64 12.23
C PHE A 43 19.87 25.12 11.97
N SER A 44 19.71 26.43 11.82
CA SER A 44 18.50 27.04 11.30
C SER A 44 18.83 28.02 10.19
N ARG A 45 17.88 28.23 9.27
CA ARG A 45 17.98 29.21 8.19
C ARG A 45 16.68 29.97 8.07
N LYS A 46 16.78 31.24 7.68
CA LYS A 46 15.63 32.12 7.46
C LYS A 46 15.57 32.45 5.98
N PHE A 47 14.44 32.17 5.36
CA PHE A 47 14.11 32.66 4.03
C PHE A 47 13.36 33.98 4.19
N ALA A 48 14.00 35.08 3.80
CA ALA A 48 13.33 36.37 3.70
C ALA A 48 12.58 36.42 2.37
N ASN A 49 11.25 36.52 2.42
CA ASN A 49 10.41 36.59 1.23
C ASN A 49 10.31 38.05 0.76
N PRO A 50 10.93 38.43 -0.38
CA PRO A 50 10.94 39.81 -0.84
C PRO A 50 9.59 40.30 -1.38
N VAL A 51 8.62 39.40 -1.60
CA VAL A 51 7.33 39.73 -2.21
C VAL A 51 6.39 40.41 -1.22
N ASP A 52 6.32 39.89 0.02
CA ASP A 52 5.43 40.39 1.07
C ASP A 52 6.18 40.78 2.36
N ASN A 53 7.52 40.77 2.34
CA ASN A 53 8.41 41.02 3.49
C ASN A 53 8.18 40.08 4.67
N SER A 54 7.59 38.90 4.45
CA SER A 54 7.51 37.84 5.45
C SER A 54 8.81 37.06 5.56
N GLU A 55 8.92 36.24 6.61
CA GLU A 55 10.02 35.31 6.82
C GLU A 55 9.47 33.89 7.00
N ILE A 56 10.21 32.90 6.50
CA ILE A 56 10.01 31.48 6.81
C ILE A 56 11.28 30.97 7.50
N LEU A 57 11.15 30.52 8.74
CA LEU A 57 12.20 29.87 9.50
C LEU A 57 12.21 28.37 9.21
N PHE A 58 13.37 27.84 8.86
CA PHE A 58 13.65 26.41 8.71
C PHE A 58 14.61 25.99 9.81
N ASP A 59 14.09 25.44 10.90
CA ASP A 59 14.87 24.87 12.01
C ASP A 59 15.08 23.37 11.79
N TYR A 60 16.30 22.99 11.42
CA TYR A 60 16.71 21.59 11.28
C TYR A 60 17.68 21.17 12.40
N SER A 61 17.74 21.91 13.51
CA SER A 61 18.65 21.63 14.63
C SER A 61 18.33 20.33 15.38
N LYS A 62 17.08 19.87 15.34
CA LYS A 62 16.61 18.61 15.94
C LYS A 62 16.82 17.40 15.01
N ASN A 63 17.84 17.44 14.16
CA ASN A 63 18.27 16.33 13.31
C ASN A 63 19.59 15.71 13.80
N PHE A 64 19.87 14.47 13.42
CA PHE A 64 21.11 13.74 13.76
C PHE A 64 22.32 14.28 12.99
N LEU A 65 22.73 15.49 13.36
CA LEU A 65 23.65 16.30 12.58
C LEU A 65 24.67 17.04 13.46
N THR A 66 25.91 17.08 13.01
CA THR A 66 26.99 17.96 13.50
C THR A 66 27.46 18.88 12.37
N GLU A 67 28.35 19.83 12.67
CA GLU A 67 28.97 20.68 11.63
C GLU A 67 29.75 19.82 10.61
N GLU A 68 30.41 18.76 11.09
CA GLU A 68 31.06 17.75 10.25
C GLU A 68 30.06 16.98 9.38
N THR A 69 28.92 16.52 9.95
CA THR A 69 27.86 15.86 9.16
C THR A 69 27.42 16.77 8.00
N LEU A 70 27.13 18.04 8.29
CA LEU A 70 26.69 18.99 7.27
C LEU A 70 27.78 19.22 6.21
N SER A 71 29.04 19.35 6.62
CA SER A 71 30.16 19.50 5.70
C SER A 71 30.32 18.31 4.76
N LEU A 72 30.20 17.08 5.28
CA LEU A 72 30.26 15.86 4.48
C LEU A 72 29.07 15.71 3.52
N LEU A 73 27.87 16.08 3.96
CA LEU A 73 26.67 16.12 3.11
C LEU A 73 26.82 17.14 1.97
N VAL A 74 27.33 18.34 2.26
CA VAL A 74 27.64 19.34 1.23
C VAL A 74 28.74 18.84 0.28
N GLN A 75 29.75 18.12 0.80
CA GLN A 75 30.75 17.48 -0.05
C GLN A 75 30.12 16.45 -1.00
N LEU A 76 29.16 15.65 -0.52
CA LEU A 76 28.42 14.70 -1.36
C LEU A 76 27.65 15.42 -2.48
N ALA A 77 26.93 16.50 -2.18
CA ALA A 77 26.24 17.29 -3.21
C ALA A 77 27.19 17.84 -4.28
N LYS A 78 28.39 18.29 -3.88
CA LYS A 78 29.42 18.76 -4.81
C LYS A 78 29.94 17.63 -5.69
N GLU A 79 30.28 16.48 -5.10
CA GLU A 79 30.76 15.28 -5.83
C GLU A 79 29.69 14.69 -6.76
N ALA A 80 28.40 14.80 -6.41
CA ALA A 80 27.27 14.40 -7.23
C ALA A 80 26.88 15.44 -8.31
N ASN A 81 27.62 16.55 -8.42
CA ASN A 81 27.39 17.63 -9.38
C ASN A 81 26.01 18.30 -9.28
N VAL A 82 25.46 18.44 -8.07
CA VAL A 82 24.14 19.07 -7.83
C VAL A 82 24.09 20.49 -8.41
N GLU A 83 25.14 21.29 -8.22
CA GLU A 83 25.20 22.66 -8.75
C GLU A 83 25.21 22.70 -10.28
N GLN A 84 25.95 21.79 -10.92
CA GLN A 84 25.98 21.69 -12.38
C GLN A 84 24.61 21.31 -12.94
N LEU A 85 23.95 20.31 -12.34
CA LEU A 85 22.62 19.88 -12.76
C LEU A 85 21.57 20.97 -12.52
N ARG A 86 21.68 21.71 -11.41
CA ARG A 86 20.82 22.87 -11.12
C ARG A 86 20.98 23.90 -12.23
N ASP A 87 22.21 24.29 -12.53
CA ASP A 87 22.49 25.30 -13.54
C ASP A 87 22.01 24.84 -14.92
N ALA A 88 22.13 23.55 -15.26
CA ALA A 88 21.57 22.95 -16.47
C ALA A 88 20.03 23.05 -16.52
N MET A 89 19.34 22.79 -15.40
CA MET A 89 17.89 22.99 -15.28
C MET A 89 17.50 24.44 -15.59
N PHE A 90 18.19 25.41 -14.98
CA PHE A 90 17.90 26.84 -15.15
C PHE A 90 18.34 27.39 -16.52
N LYS A 91 19.20 26.69 -17.26
CA LYS A 91 19.57 27.00 -18.65
C LYS A 91 18.62 26.38 -19.69
N GLY A 92 17.62 25.61 -19.26
CA GLY A 92 16.72 24.91 -20.18
C GLY A 92 17.39 23.73 -20.91
N GLU A 93 18.47 23.18 -20.36
CA GLU A 93 19.11 21.99 -20.93
C GLU A 93 18.22 20.74 -20.75
N HIS A 94 18.43 19.74 -21.61
CA HIS A 94 17.62 18.52 -21.63
C HIS A 94 18.01 17.53 -20.51
N ILE A 95 17.75 17.94 -19.26
CA ILE A 95 18.09 17.13 -18.08
C ILE A 95 17.11 15.99 -17.83
N ASN A 96 15.91 16.01 -18.45
CA ASN A 96 15.04 14.84 -18.58
C ASN A 96 15.54 14.01 -19.77
N PHE A 97 16.57 13.23 -19.49
CA PHE A 97 17.39 12.54 -20.49
C PHE A 97 16.72 11.33 -21.13
N THR A 98 15.71 10.73 -20.50
CA THR A 98 14.99 9.58 -21.08
C THR A 98 13.93 10.00 -22.09
N GLU A 99 13.38 11.20 -21.95
CA GLU A 99 12.39 11.76 -22.86
C GLU A 99 12.96 12.83 -23.80
N ASP A 100 14.26 13.15 -23.66
CA ASP A 100 14.96 14.22 -24.36
C ASP A 100 14.22 15.57 -24.26
N ARG A 101 13.99 16.02 -23.02
CA ARG A 101 13.27 17.27 -22.74
C ARG A 101 14.00 18.16 -21.76
N ALA A 102 13.85 19.47 -21.97
CA ALA A 102 14.09 20.45 -20.92
C ALA A 102 13.14 20.23 -19.73
N VAL A 103 13.56 20.73 -18.57
CA VAL A 103 12.75 20.75 -17.34
C VAL A 103 12.73 22.16 -16.83
N TYR A 104 11.63 22.88 -17.08
CA TYR A 104 11.67 24.34 -17.01
C TYR A 104 10.47 24.99 -16.33
N HIS A 105 9.92 24.33 -15.30
CA HIS A 105 8.83 24.86 -14.49
C HIS A 105 9.17 26.18 -13.79
N ALA A 106 10.45 26.48 -13.54
CA ALA A 106 10.89 27.80 -13.08
C ALA A 106 10.60 28.94 -14.07
N ALA A 107 10.52 28.65 -15.38
CA ALA A 107 10.14 29.66 -16.38
C ALA A 107 8.69 30.13 -16.24
N LEU A 108 7.78 29.25 -15.78
CA LEU A 108 6.35 29.54 -15.59
C LEU A 108 6.09 30.61 -14.52
N ARG A 109 7.06 30.79 -13.62
CA ARG A 109 7.00 31.70 -12.50
C ARG A 109 8.12 32.73 -12.53
N ASN A 110 8.75 32.93 -13.69
CA ASN A 110 9.76 33.97 -13.86
C ASN A 110 9.13 35.36 -13.92
N VAL A 111 8.78 35.90 -12.75
CA VAL A 111 8.18 37.25 -12.64
C VAL A 111 9.16 38.39 -12.92
N SER A 112 10.47 38.08 -13.01
CA SER A 112 11.50 39.07 -13.38
C SER A 112 11.62 39.29 -14.89
N ASN A 113 11.04 38.39 -15.69
CA ASN A 113 11.23 38.33 -17.14
C ASN A 113 12.71 38.26 -17.57
N GLU A 114 13.58 37.68 -16.73
CA GLU A 114 14.95 37.39 -17.15
C GLU A 114 14.94 36.45 -18.37
N PRO A 115 15.83 36.62 -19.37
CA PRO A 115 15.83 35.77 -20.55
C PRO A 115 16.00 34.29 -20.19
N MET A 116 15.05 33.48 -20.63
CA MET A 116 15.01 32.03 -20.44
C MET A 116 14.71 31.39 -21.78
N GLN A 117 15.49 30.37 -22.17
CA GLN A 117 15.40 29.77 -23.50
C GLN A 117 15.47 28.26 -23.44
N VAL A 118 14.82 27.61 -24.41
CA VAL A 118 14.97 26.18 -24.73
C VAL A 118 15.26 26.10 -26.23
N ASP A 119 16.29 25.36 -26.62
CA ASP A 119 16.73 25.23 -28.03
C ASP A 119 16.92 26.58 -28.76
N GLY A 120 17.41 27.58 -28.04
CA GLY A 120 17.64 28.95 -28.56
C GLY A 120 16.36 29.76 -28.79
N LYS A 121 15.19 29.25 -28.41
CA LYS A 121 13.91 29.97 -28.44
C LYS A 121 13.58 30.48 -27.04
N SER A 122 13.21 31.75 -26.96
CA SER A 122 12.72 32.32 -25.70
C SER A 122 11.40 31.67 -25.31
N VAL A 123 11.26 31.33 -24.02
CA VAL A 123 10.02 30.80 -23.44
C VAL A 123 9.23 31.88 -22.68
N VAL A 124 9.84 33.03 -22.44
CA VAL A 124 9.28 34.09 -21.59
C VAL A 124 8.04 34.70 -22.23
N GLU A 125 8.09 35.01 -23.52
CA GLU A 125 6.97 35.59 -24.28
C GLU A 125 5.78 34.64 -24.34
N ASP A 126 6.03 33.36 -24.59
CA ASP A 126 4.97 32.33 -24.67
C ASP A 126 4.30 32.12 -23.31
N VAL A 127 5.08 32.04 -22.23
CA VAL A 127 4.55 31.94 -20.86
C VAL A 127 3.72 33.18 -20.51
N ASN A 128 4.24 34.38 -20.76
CA ASN A 128 3.53 35.61 -20.44
C ASN A 128 2.25 35.80 -21.27
N SER A 129 2.25 35.37 -22.52
CA SER A 129 1.06 35.37 -23.37
C SER A 129 -0.06 34.51 -22.77
N VAL A 130 0.26 33.30 -22.29
CA VAL A 130 -0.70 32.44 -21.61
C VAL A 130 -1.15 33.02 -20.27
N LEU A 131 -0.23 33.59 -19.48
CA LEU A 131 -0.56 34.24 -18.21
C LEU A 131 -1.49 35.44 -18.40
N GLU A 132 -1.26 36.29 -19.40
CA GLU A 132 -2.17 37.40 -19.71
C GLU A 132 -3.53 36.88 -20.18
N HIS A 133 -3.57 35.84 -21.00
CA HIS A 133 -4.84 35.22 -21.39
C HIS A 133 -5.59 34.64 -20.17
N MET A 134 -4.89 33.99 -19.24
CA MET A 134 -5.48 33.52 -17.98
C MET A 134 -6.02 34.68 -17.15
N LYS A 135 -5.30 35.81 -17.09
CA LYS A 135 -5.74 37.02 -16.41
C LYS A 135 -7.02 37.55 -17.01
N GLU A 136 -7.03 37.84 -18.30
CA GLU A 136 -8.21 38.35 -19.03
C GLU A 136 -9.44 37.46 -18.80
N PHE A 137 -9.28 36.16 -19.02
CA PHE A 137 -10.38 35.21 -18.83
C PHE A 137 -10.85 35.14 -17.38
N SER A 138 -9.92 35.06 -16.43
CA SER A 138 -10.27 34.97 -15.01
C SER A 138 -11.00 36.22 -14.52
N GLU A 139 -10.61 37.41 -14.98
CA GLU A 139 -11.27 38.68 -14.65
C GLU A 139 -12.68 38.76 -15.26
N GLN A 140 -12.86 38.33 -16.52
CA GLN A 140 -14.19 38.27 -17.15
C GLN A 140 -15.16 37.35 -16.40
N VAL A 141 -14.69 36.17 -15.97
CA VAL A 141 -15.51 35.21 -15.21
C VAL A 141 -15.82 35.77 -13.81
N ARG A 142 -14.83 36.32 -13.10
CA ARG A 142 -14.99 36.86 -11.74
C ARG A 142 -15.86 38.11 -11.68
N SER A 143 -15.75 39.04 -12.64
CA SER A 143 -16.63 40.21 -12.74
C SER A 143 -18.07 39.80 -13.10
N GLY A 144 -18.20 38.64 -13.73
CA GLY A 144 -19.44 38.12 -14.31
C GLY A 144 -19.77 38.78 -15.64
N GLU A 145 -18.80 39.35 -16.35
CA GLU A 145 -18.91 39.70 -17.76
C GLU A 145 -19.06 38.44 -18.63
N TRP A 146 -18.30 37.38 -18.31
CA TRP A 146 -18.52 36.06 -18.90
C TRP A 146 -19.85 35.50 -18.42
N LYS A 147 -20.74 35.21 -19.39
CA LYS A 147 -22.08 34.70 -19.12
C LYS A 147 -22.23 33.26 -19.61
N GLY A 148 -22.99 32.49 -18.86
CA GLY A 148 -23.52 31.22 -19.34
C GLY A 148 -24.49 31.41 -20.51
N TYR A 149 -24.97 30.30 -21.07
CA TYR A 149 -25.77 30.30 -22.30
C TYR A 149 -27.09 31.06 -22.18
N THR A 150 -27.64 31.19 -20.97
CA THR A 150 -28.87 31.96 -20.67
C THR A 150 -28.62 33.40 -20.23
N GLY A 151 -27.35 33.87 -20.22
CA GLY A 151 -26.99 35.21 -19.78
C GLY A 151 -26.73 35.36 -18.28
N LYS A 152 -26.85 34.28 -17.49
CA LYS A 152 -26.51 34.26 -16.06
C LYS A 152 -24.98 34.31 -15.84
N LYS A 153 -24.55 34.83 -14.69
CA LYS A 153 -23.15 34.81 -14.26
C LYS A 153 -22.73 33.39 -13.89
N ILE A 154 -21.48 33.03 -14.18
CA ILE A 154 -20.88 31.79 -13.69
C ILE A 154 -20.65 31.90 -12.18
N ASN A 155 -20.97 30.85 -11.44
CA ASN A 155 -20.71 30.74 -9.99
C ASN A 155 -20.16 29.37 -9.58
N THR A 156 -20.16 28.40 -10.50
CA THR A 156 -19.65 27.06 -10.24
C THR A 156 -18.56 26.75 -11.24
N ILE A 157 -17.39 26.30 -10.76
CA ILE A 157 -16.26 25.93 -11.60
C ILE A 157 -15.92 24.47 -11.30
N ILE A 158 -15.85 23.66 -12.34
CA ILE A 158 -15.53 22.23 -12.24
C ILE A 158 -14.26 21.97 -13.04
N ASN A 159 -13.14 21.75 -12.34
CA ASN A 159 -11.89 21.31 -12.95
C ASN A 159 -11.94 19.79 -13.16
N ILE A 160 -11.77 19.33 -14.40
CA ILE A 160 -11.73 17.91 -14.76
C ILE A 160 -10.32 17.55 -15.22
N GLY A 161 -9.59 16.79 -14.42
CA GLY A 161 -8.20 16.42 -14.67
C GLY A 161 -7.73 15.38 -13.65
N ILE A 162 -6.62 14.66 -13.91
CA ILE A 162 -6.10 13.64 -12.99
C ILE A 162 -4.59 13.82 -12.75
N GLY A 163 -4.11 13.38 -11.59
CA GLY A 163 -2.70 13.50 -11.20
C GLY A 163 -2.27 14.96 -11.10
N GLY A 164 -1.27 15.34 -11.90
CA GLY A 164 -0.72 16.71 -11.89
C GLY A 164 -1.71 17.78 -12.34
N SER A 165 -2.73 17.41 -13.12
CA SER A 165 -3.81 18.29 -13.56
C SER A 165 -4.95 18.45 -12.53
N ASP A 166 -4.78 17.88 -11.33
CA ASP A 166 -5.75 17.89 -10.23
C ASP A 166 -5.13 18.27 -8.89
N LEU A 167 -4.13 17.51 -8.42
CA LEU A 167 -3.62 17.60 -7.05
C LEU A 167 -3.05 18.98 -6.71
N GLY A 168 -2.33 19.61 -7.65
CA GLY A 168 -1.82 20.97 -7.50
C GLY A 168 -2.95 21.99 -7.31
N PRO A 169 -3.85 22.14 -8.30
CA PRO A 169 -5.02 23.02 -8.19
C PRO A 169 -5.88 22.79 -6.94
N VAL A 170 -6.18 21.53 -6.60
CA VAL A 170 -6.94 21.17 -5.37
C VAL A 170 -6.22 21.68 -4.13
N MET A 171 -4.93 21.37 -4.00
CA MET A 171 -4.16 21.75 -2.82
C MET A 171 -4.03 23.26 -2.67
N VAL A 172 -3.72 23.98 -3.77
CA VAL A 172 -3.52 25.44 -3.72
C VAL A 172 -4.83 26.16 -3.41
N THR A 173 -5.94 25.77 -4.01
CA THR A 173 -7.25 26.40 -3.73
C THR A 173 -7.73 26.13 -2.30
N GLU A 174 -7.49 24.93 -1.76
CA GLU A 174 -7.79 24.63 -0.35
C GLU A 174 -6.88 25.41 0.61
N ALA A 175 -5.57 25.48 0.32
CA ALA A 175 -4.58 26.22 1.12
C ALA A 175 -4.85 27.73 1.15
N LEU A 176 -5.33 28.29 0.02
CA LEU A 176 -5.58 29.72 -0.15
C LEU A 176 -7.07 30.08 -0.10
N LYS A 177 -7.90 29.21 0.48
CA LYS A 177 -9.34 29.45 0.66
C LYS A 177 -9.69 30.80 1.29
N PRO A 178 -8.94 31.36 2.26
CA PRO A 178 -9.18 32.71 2.77
C PRO A 178 -9.10 33.84 1.73
N TYR A 179 -8.45 33.59 0.59
CA TYR A 179 -8.30 34.53 -0.53
C TYR A 179 -9.29 34.24 -1.67
N GLY A 180 -10.10 33.19 -1.54
CA GLY A 180 -11.04 32.74 -2.56
C GLY A 180 -12.22 33.68 -2.77
N HIS A 181 -12.77 33.66 -3.98
CA HIS A 181 -14.00 34.39 -4.31
C HIS A 181 -15.18 33.82 -3.51
N PRO A 182 -15.92 34.64 -2.75
CA PRO A 182 -16.93 34.15 -1.81
C PRO A 182 -18.13 33.46 -2.50
N ASP A 183 -18.45 33.87 -3.73
CA ASP A 183 -19.60 33.35 -4.47
C ASP A 183 -19.26 32.17 -5.39
N PHE A 184 -17.99 31.72 -5.44
CA PHE A 184 -17.58 30.62 -6.30
C PHE A 184 -17.63 29.28 -5.56
N THR A 185 -18.32 28.32 -6.16
CA THR A 185 -18.27 26.91 -5.79
C THR A 185 -17.27 26.21 -6.68
N LEU A 186 -16.27 25.54 -6.09
CA LEU A 186 -15.29 24.75 -6.83
C LEU A 186 -15.54 23.26 -6.65
N HIS A 187 -15.42 22.53 -7.76
CA HIS A 187 -15.30 21.07 -7.76
C HIS A 187 -14.07 20.66 -8.55
N PHE A 188 -13.45 19.57 -8.11
CA PHE A 188 -12.29 18.97 -8.76
C PHE A 188 -12.62 17.51 -9.02
N VAL A 189 -12.85 17.15 -10.28
CA VAL A 189 -13.24 15.80 -10.71
C VAL A 189 -12.06 15.13 -11.38
N SER A 190 -11.54 14.10 -10.72
CA SER A 190 -10.34 13.38 -11.15
C SER A 190 -10.53 11.89 -11.36
N ASN A 191 -11.05 11.21 -10.34
CA ASN A 191 -11.31 9.77 -10.42
C ASN A 191 -12.28 9.38 -11.57
N ILE A 192 -12.03 8.23 -12.19
CA ILE A 192 -12.91 7.60 -13.20
C ILE A 192 -14.09 6.86 -12.57
N ASP A 193 -14.06 6.63 -11.25
CA ASP A 193 -15.25 6.27 -10.50
C ASP A 193 -16.35 7.33 -10.74
N GLY A 194 -17.43 6.90 -11.41
CA GLY A 194 -18.53 7.76 -11.81
C GLY A 194 -19.21 8.50 -10.66
N THR A 195 -19.01 8.05 -9.42
CA THR A 195 -19.44 8.78 -8.22
C THR A 195 -18.90 10.21 -8.19
N HIS A 196 -17.65 10.42 -8.64
CA HIS A 196 -16.97 11.70 -8.50
C HIS A 196 -17.61 12.77 -9.39
N ILE A 197 -17.82 12.47 -10.68
CA ILE A 197 -18.51 13.37 -11.60
C ILE A 197 -19.99 13.51 -11.23
N ALA A 198 -20.65 12.43 -10.81
CA ALA A 198 -22.06 12.47 -10.44
C ALA A 198 -22.33 13.40 -9.25
N GLU A 199 -21.54 13.31 -8.17
CA GLU A 199 -21.73 14.18 -6.99
C GLU A 199 -21.34 15.64 -7.27
N ALA A 200 -20.37 15.91 -8.15
CA ALA A 200 -20.05 17.26 -8.59
C ALA A 200 -21.21 17.89 -9.39
N LEU A 201 -21.86 17.12 -10.28
CA LEU A 201 -22.94 17.61 -11.12
C LEU A 201 -24.30 17.73 -10.40
N LYS A 202 -24.53 16.90 -9.37
CA LYS A 202 -25.82 16.73 -8.68
C LYS A 202 -26.48 18.03 -8.19
N ASN A 203 -25.67 18.98 -7.70
CA ASN A 203 -26.14 20.29 -7.20
C ASN A 203 -25.65 21.46 -8.06
N SER A 204 -25.10 21.17 -9.24
CA SER A 204 -24.62 22.19 -10.18
C SER A 204 -25.73 22.62 -11.13
N ASP A 205 -25.76 23.91 -11.51
CA ASP A 205 -26.70 24.45 -12.50
C ASP A 205 -26.01 24.57 -13.87
N PRO A 206 -26.49 23.90 -14.93
CA PRO A 206 -25.88 23.96 -16.26
C PRO A 206 -25.85 25.39 -16.84
N GLU A 207 -26.70 26.30 -16.37
CA GLU A 207 -26.70 27.70 -16.79
C GLU A 207 -25.57 28.53 -16.17
N THR A 208 -24.98 28.09 -15.05
CA THR A 208 -23.99 28.86 -14.27
C THR A 208 -22.70 28.09 -13.96
N THR A 209 -22.50 26.92 -14.57
CA THR A 209 -21.34 26.05 -14.36
C THR A 209 -20.33 26.16 -15.51
N LEU A 210 -19.06 26.43 -15.19
CA LEU A 210 -17.95 26.41 -16.12
C LEU A 210 -17.07 25.17 -15.88
N PHE A 211 -16.74 24.44 -16.94
CA PHE A 211 -15.90 23.26 -16.93
C PHE A 211 -14.51 23.59 -17.47
N LEU A 212 -13.47 23.27 -16.70
CA LEU A 212 -12.08 23.37 -17.13
C LEU A 212 -11.56 21.95 -17.43
N ILE A 213 -11.28 21.63 -18.69
CA ILE A 213 -10.78 20.31 -19.09
C ILE A 213 -9.25 20.34 -19.09
N ALA A 214 -8.65 19.80 -18.03
CA ALA A 214 -7.23 19.85 -17.76
C ALA A 214 -6.53 18.56 -18.21
N SER A 215 -5.92 18.58 -19.40
CA SER A 215 -5.22 17.42 -19.96
C SER A 215 -4.23 17.84 -21.03
N LYS A 216 -2.93 17.57 -20.78
CA LYS A 216 -1.84 17.86 -21.73
C LYS A 216 -2.12 17.29 -23.12
N THR A 217 -2.42 16.00 -23.20
CA THR A 217 -2.67 15.31 -24.48
C THR A 217 -4.10 15.43 -24.96
N PHE A 218 -5.03 15.84 -24.09
CA PHE A 218 -6.48 15.78 -24.31
C PHE A 218 -7.01 14.38 -24.65
N THR A 219 -6.25 13.33 -24.33
CA THR A 219 -6.59 11.92 -24.64
C THR A 219 -6.53 10.99 -23.42
N THR A 220 -6.18 11.51 -22.24
CA THR A 220 -6.22 10.77 -20.97
C THR A 220 -7.62 10.17 -20.77
N ALA A 221 -7.70 8.85 -20.61
CA ALA A 221 -8.96 8.12 -20.65
C ALA A 221 -9.93 8.57 -19.56
N GLU A 222 -9.42 8.76 -18.34
CA GLU A 222 -10.18 9.21 -17.19
C GLU A 222 -10.74 10.62 -17.42
N THR A 223 -9.88 11.57 -17.80
CA THR A 223 -10.27 12.97 -18.05
C THR A 223 -11.25 13.08 -19.21
N THR A 224 -11.00 12.41 -20.34
CA THR A 224 -11.88 12.52 -21.52
C THR A 224 -13.24 11.86 -21.29
N THR A 225 -13.29 10.76 -20.53
CA THR A 225 -14.57 10.12 -20.15
C THR A 225 -15.39 11.01 -19.22
N ASN A 226 -14.75 11.63 -18.21
CA ASN A 226 -15.43 12.59 -17.33
C ASN A 226 -15.86 13.86 -18.08
N ALA A 227 -15.03 14.39 -18.98
CA ALA A 227 -15.35 15.55 -19.81
C ALA A 227 -16.55 15.28 -20.72
N ASN A 228 -16.60 14.11 -21.37
CA ASN A 228 -17.75 13.71 -22.19
C ASN A 228 -19.02 13.49 -21.36
N SER A 229 -18.90 12.98 -20.14
CA SER A 229 -20.04 12.84 -19.21
C SER A 229 -20.59 14.21 -18.80
N ALA A 230 -19.70 15.17 -18.49
CA ALA A 230 -20.07 16.56 -18.20
C ALA A 230 -20.71 17.25 -19.42
N LYS A 231 -20.15 17.06 -20.62
CA LYS A 231 -20.70 17.57 -21.88
C LYS A 231 -22.10 17.02 -22.14
N ALA A 232 -22.31 15.71 -21.98
CA ALA A 232 -23.61 15.09 -22.14
C ALA A 232 -24.64 15.68 -21.16
N TRP A 233 -24.30 15.75 -19.88
CA TRP A 233 -25.14 16.37 -18.84
C TRP A 233 -25.49 17.83 -19.16
N PHE A 234 -24.52 18.61 -19.63
CA PHE A 234 -24.74 20.01 -20.00
C PHE A 234 -25.71 20.12 -21.19
N LEU A 235 -25.50 19.32 -22.24
CA LEU A 235 -26.32 19.33 -23.45
C LEU A 235 -27.73 18.76 -23.22
N GLU A 236 -27.96 17.99 -22.16
CA GLU A 236 -29.33 17.63 -21.75
C GLU A 236 -30.18 18.86 -21.43
N SER A 237 -29.58 19.95 -20.96
CA SER A 237 -30.29 21.19 -20.64
C SER A 237 -30.11 22.27 -21.72
N ALA A 238 -28.89 22.48 -22.21
CA ALA A 238 -28.57 23.51 -23.19
C ALA A 238 -29.11 23.20 -24.60
N LYS A 239 -29.24 21.91 -24.96
CA LYS A 239 -29.71 21.36 -26.24
C LYS A 239 -28.93 21.75 -27.51
N ASP A 240 -28.22 22.87 -27.50
CA ASP A 240 -27.41 23.37 -28.62
C ASP A 240 -25.91 23.25 -28.30
N GLU A 241 -25.17 22.56 -29.19
CA GLU A 241 -23.72 22.38 -29.07
C GLU A 241 -22.95 23.70 -29.18
N SER A 242 -23.51 24.74 -29.81
CA SER A 242 -22.88 26.08 -29.87
C SER A 242 -22.60 26.67 -28.48
N HIS A 243 -23.35 26.23 -27.46
CA HIS A 243 -23.21 26.68 -26.09
C HIS A 243 -22.00 26.08 -25.35
N ILE A 244 -21.34 25.07 -25.91
CA ILE A 244 -20.09 24.50 -25.35
C ILE A 244 -19.02 25.59 -25.21
N ALA A 245 -18.90 26.48 -26.18
CA ALA A 245 -17.95 27.59 -26.18
C ALA A 245 -18.13 28.59 -25.01
N LYS A 246 -19.25 28.54 -24.28
CA LYS A 246 -19.49 29.39 -23.09
C LYS A 246 -19.26 28.67 -21.76
N HIS A 247 -19.20 27.34 -21.78
CA HIS A 247 -19.21 26.50 -20.57
C HIS A 247 -18.01 25.55 -20.48
N PHE A 248 -17.22 25.39 -21.54
CA PHE A 248 -16.06 24.51 -21.55
C PHE A 248 -14.83 25.27 -22.04
N VAL A 249 -13.74 25.14 -21.31
CA VAL A 249 -12.40 25.62 -21.69
C VAL A 249 -11.39 24.49 -21.53
N ALA A 250 -10.28 24.55 -22.26
CA ALA A 250 -9.27 23.50 -22.28
C ALA A 250 -7.92 24.01 -21.76
N LEU A 251 -7.26 23.22 -20.91
CA LEU A 251 -5.87 23.43 -20.48
C LEU A 251 -5.06 22.33 -21.14
N SER A 252 -4.52 22.60 -22.34
CA SER A 252 -4.01 21.54 -23.23
C SER A 252 -3.05 22.08 -24.28
N THR A 253 -2.32 21.17 -24.92
CA THR A 253 -1.44 21.45 -26.06
C THR A 253 -1.99 20.88 -27.38
N ASN A 254 -3.15 20.22 -27.34
CA ASN A 254 -3.69 19.44 -28.47
C ASN A 254 -4.94 20.10 -29.06
N GLU A 255 -4.75 21.19 -29.80
CA GLU A 255 -5.83 21.95 -30.45
C GLU A 255 -6.78 21.08 -31.31
N PRO A 256 -6.29 20.10 -32.11
CA PRO A 256 -7.18 19.23 -32.88
C PRO A 256 -8.20 18.46 -32.03
N GLU A 257 -7.80 17.88 -30.89
CA GLU A 257 -8.74 17.15 -30.02
C GLU A 257 -9.64 18.09 -29.21
N VAL A 258 -9.15 19.28 -28.84
CA VAL A 258 -9.93 20.32 -28.16
C VAL A 258 -11.07 20.84 -29.06
N THR A 259 -10.75 21.19 -30.29
CA THR A 259 -11.73 21.69 -31.27
C THR A 259 -12.73 20.60 -31.68
N LYS A 260 -12.27 19.35 -31.84
CA LYS A 260 -13.13 18.18 -32.06
C LYS A 260 -14.10 17.92 -30.90
N PHE A 261 -13.72 18.23 -29.66
CA PHE A 261 -14.63 18.18 -28.52
C PHE A 261 -15.71 19.26 -28.58
N GLY A 262 -15.48 20.36 -29.30
CA GLY A 262 -16.39 21.50 -29.48
C GLY A 262 -16.02 22.74 -28.65
N ILE A 263 -14.83 22.75 -28.03
CA ILE A 263 -14.29 23.94 -27.35
C ILE A 263 -13.72 24.90 -28.41
N ASP A 264 -14.04 26.19 -28.29
CA ASP A 264 -13.45 27.25 -29.12
C ASP A 264 -11.93 27.29 -28.88
N SER A 265 -11.12 27.39 -29.94
CA SER A 265 -9.65 27.45 -29.80
C SER A 265 -9.21 28.67 -28.99
N LYS A 266 -9.99 29.75 -28.96
CA LYS A 266 -9.76 30.90 -28.08
C LYS A 266 -9.90 30.57 -26.60
N ASN A 267 -10.62 29.51 -26.24
CA ASN A 267 -10.77 29.03 -24.87
C ASN A 267 -9.76 27.92 -24.53
N MET A 268 -8.70 27.78 -25.34
CA MET A 268 -7.60 26.87 -25.06
C MET A 268 -6.43 27.65 -24.43
N PHE A 269 -5.96 27.14 -23.30
CA PHE A 269 -4.80 27.66 -22.58
C PHE A 269 -3.65 26.67 -22.75
N GLY A 270 -2.69 27.06 -23.61
CA GLY A 270 -1.52 26.27 -23.97
C GLY A 270 -0.49 26.17 -22.85
N PHE A 271 0.36 25.15 -22.90
CA PHE A 271 1.59 25.05 -22.12
C PHE A 271 2.56 24.11 -22.83
N GLU A 272 3.82 24.06 -22.39
CA GLU A 272 4.87 23.39 -23.17
C GLU A 272 5.20 21.96 -22.73
N SER A 273 5.93 21.25 -23.58
CA SER A 273 6.33 19.86 -23.33
C SER A 273 7.25 19.69 -22.11
N TRP A 274 8.08 20.70 -21.81
CA TRP A 274 8.98 20.77 -20.65
C TRP A 274 8.27 21.05 -19.31
N VAL A 275 6.94 21.25 -19.34
CA VAL A 275 6.10 21.29 -18.13
C VAL A 275 5.72 19.86 -17.75
N GLY A 276 6.34 19.36 -16.68
CA GLY A 276 5.99 18.10 -16.05
C GLY A 276 4.67 18.21 -15.28
N GLY A 277 3.82 17.17 -15.33
CA GLY A 277 2.48 17.22 -14.74
C GLY A 277 2.48 17.58 -13.25
N ARG A 278 3.32 16.93 -12.44
CA ARG A 278 3.45 17.20 -10.99
C ARG A 278 4.11 18.55 -10.65
N TYR A 279 4.59 19.28 -11.66
CA TYR A 279 5.18 20.62 -11.59
C TYR A 279 4.35 21.66 -12.38
N SER A 280 3.07 21.39 -12.65
CA SER A 280 2.29 22.16 -13.62
C SER A 280 1.36 23.22 -13.04
N VAL A 281 1.13 23.27 -11.71
CA VAL A 281 0.18 24.22 -11.09
C VAL A 281 0.50 25.70 -11.38
N TRP A 282 1.74 25.99 -11.78
CA TRP A 282 2.24 27.31 -12.16
C TRP A 282 1.81 27.75 -13.58
N SER A 283 1.40 26.82 -14.45
CA SER A 283 1.04 27.08 -15.85
C SER A 283 -0.47 27.35 -16.01
N ALA A 284 -0.98 27.23 -17.24
CA ALA A 284 -2.39 27.11 -17.56
C ALA A 284 -3.18 26.17 -16.63
N ILE A 285 -2.57 25.10 -16.11
CA ILE A 285 -3.21 24.19 -15.14
C ILE A 285 -3.67 24.93 -13.88
N GLY A 286 -3.01 26.03 -13.51
CA GLY A 286 -3.39 26.93 -12.43
C GLY A 286 -4.62 27.80 -12.70
N LEU A 287 -5.32 27.67 -13.84
CA LEU A 287 -6.46 28.53 -14.17
C LEU A 287 -7.58 28.50 -13.12
N SER A 288 -7.90 27.31 -12.57
CA SER A 288 -8.86 27.20 -11.47
C SER A 288 -8.41 27.96 -10.22
N VAL A 289 -7.11 28.00 -9.95
CA VAL A 289 -6.53 28.81 -8.86
C VAL A 289 -6.75 30.30 -9.15
N ALA A 290 -6.32 30.78 -10.32
CA ALA A 290 -6.46 32.18 -10.72
C ALA A 290 -7.93 32.65 -10.71
N LEU A 291 -8.86 31.82 -11.19
CA LEU A 291 -10.30 32.07 -11.11
C LEU A 291 -10.77 32.22 -9.66
N TYR A 292 -10.28 31.39 -8.75
CA TYR A 292 -10.73 31.38 -7.37
C TYR A 292 -10.13 32.51 -6.54
N ILE A 293 -8.81 32.64 -6.50
CA ILE A 293 -8.13 33.63 -5.63
C ILE A 293 -7.91 34.98 -6.32
N GLY A 294 -8.19 35.08 -7.62
CA GLY A 294 -7.91 36.25 -8.44
C GLY A 294 -6.48 36.26 -8.98
N PHE A 295 -6.28 36.89 -10.14
CA PHE A 295 -5.00 36.86 -10.83
C PHE A 295 -3.87 37.54 -10.05
N ASP A 296 -4.13 38.63 -9.33
CA ASP A 296 -3.12 39.30 -8.49
C ASP A 296 -2.54 38.37 -7.41
N ASN A 297 -3.41 37.59 -6.76
CA ASN A 297 -2.97 36.59 -5.78
C ASN A 297 -2.26 35.41 -6.46
N PHE A 298 -2.70 35.00 -7.65
CA PHE A 298 -1.98 34.00 -8.45
C PHE A 298 -0.58 34.49 -8.84
N HIS A 299 -0.43 35.75 -9.26
CA HIS A 299 0.86 36.36 -9.54
C HIS A 299 1.75 36.45 -8.28
N GLN A 300 1.20 36.78 -7.10
CA GLN A 300 1.95 36.70 -5.84
C GLN A 300 2.42 35.29 -5.51
N PHE A 301 1.59 34.28 -5.81
CA PHE A 301 1.94 32.86 -5.69
C PHE A 301 3.12 32.49 -6.59
N LEU A 302 3.11 32.91 -7.86
CA LEU A 302 4.25 32.76 -8.77
C LEU A 302 5.50 33.50 -8.26
N ALA A 303 5.34 34.74 -7.78
CA ALA A 303 6.46 35.55 -7.30
C ALA A 303 7.15 34.96 -6.06
N GLY A 304 6.39 34.36 -5.14
CA GLY A 304 6.97 33.68 -3.97
C GLY A 304 7.78 32.44 -4.37
N ALA A 305 7.28 31.68 -5.34
CA ALA A 305 7.99 30.55 -5.93
C ALA A 305 9.27 30.99 -6.64
N HIS A 306 9.22 32.08 -7.41
CA HIS A 306 10.40 32.70 -8.04
C HIS A 306 11.47 33.12 -7.04
N ALA A 307 11.05 33.69 -5.90
CA ALA A 307 12.00 34.09 -4.85
C ALA A 307 12.75 32.88 -4.26
N MET A 308 12.07 31.72 -4.12
CA MET A 308 12.71 30.49 -3.70
C MET A 308 13.58 29.86 -4.81
N ASP A 309 13.20 29.99 -6.08
CA ASP A 309 14.06 29.62 -7.22
C ASP A 309 15.39 30.39 -7.17
N LYS A 310 15.31 31.70 -6.97
CA LYS A 310 16.46 32.58 -6.86
C LYS A 310 17.36 32.18 -5.70
N HIS A 311 16.77 31.92 -4.52
CA HIS A 311 17.51 31.42 -3.36
C HIS A 311 18.22 30.10 -3.67
N PHE A 312 17.53 29.15 -4.31
CA PHE A 312 18.12 27.86 -4.67
C PHE A 312 19.27 27.99 -5.69
N ARG A 313 19.17 28.92 -6.63
CA ARG A 313 20.19 29.20 -7.65
C ARG A 313 21.43 29.89 -7.07
N GLU A 314 21.25 30.84 -6.17
CA GLU A 314 22.30 31.78 -5.78
C GLU A 314 22.96 31.45 -4.43
N ALA A 315 22.25 30.79 -3.51
CA ALA A 315 22.79 30.48 -2.20
C ALA A 315 23.85 29.35 -2.27
N PRO A 316 25.01 29.50 -1.59
CA PRO A 316 25.96 28.40 -1.39
C PRO A 316 25.28 27.20 -0.73
N LEU A 317 25.67 25.97 -1.10
CA LEU A 317 25.01 24.73 -0.65
C LEU A 317 24.85 24.64 0.88
N GLU A 318 25.82 25.10 1.66
CA GLU A 318 25.78 25.12 3.14
C GLU A 318 24.80 26.14 3.75
N GLN A 319 24.25 27.04 2.93
CA GLN A 319 23.20 28.02 3.25
C GLN A 319 21.91 27.79 2.47
N ASN A 320 21.90 26.84 1.55
CA ASN A 320 20.84 26.63 0.58
C ASN A 320 19.72 25.76 1.19
N ILE A 321 18.55 26.36 1.37
CA ILE A 321 17.47 25.80 2.21
C ILE A 321 16.90 24.51 1.58
N PRO A 322 16.47 24.50 0.30
CA PRO A 322 16.04 23.26 -0.35
C PRO A 322 17.14 22.19 -0.42
N ALA A 323 18.38 22.59 -0.72
CA ALA A 323 19.48 21.63 -0.84
C ALA A 323 19.77 20.92 0.50
N ILE A 324 19.77 21.66 1.61
CA ILE A 324 19.92 21.08 2.96
C ILE A 324 18.77 20.11 3.27
N GLY A 325 17.53 20.45 2.89
CA GLY A 325 16.39 19.55 3.02
C GLY A 325 16.61 18.21 2.28
N GLY A 326 17.08 18.28 1.02
CA GLY A 326 17.34 17.08 0.22
C GLY A 326 18.50 16.25 0.77
N LEU A 327 19.54 16.92 1.26
CA LEU A 327 20.67 16.27 1.93
C LEU A 327 20.28 15.55 3.22
N LEU A 328 19.37 16.12 4.02
CA LEU A 328 18.82 15.45 5.20
C LEU A 328 17.99 14.23 4.81
N SER A 329 17.21 14.31 3.73
CA SER A 329 16.45 13.17 3.21
C SER A 329 17.38 12.01 2.81
N VAL A 330 18.42 12.29 2.01
CA VAL A 330 19.48 11.31 1.66
C VAL A 330 20.16 10.75 2.91
N TRP A 331 20.48 11.60 3.89
CA TRP A 331 21.08 11.17 5.16
C TRP A 331 20.25 10.10 5.87
N TYR A 332 18.94 10.32 5.97
CA TYR A 332 18.06 9.37 6.66
C TYR A 332 17.69 8.16 5.81
N SER A 333 17.43 8.34 4.52
CA SER A 333 17.06 7.26 3.61
C SER A 333 18.21 6.25 3.50
N ASP A 334 19.41 6.72 3.16
CA ASP A 334 20.52 5.85 2.76
C ASP A 334 21.40 5.38 3.92
N PHE A 335 21.56 6.18 4.97
CA PHE A 335 22.46 5.83 6.08
C PHE A 335 21.71 5.31 7.31
N PHE A 336 20.52 5.83 7.60
CA PHE A 336 19.67 5.33 8.68
C PHE A 336 18.61 4.32 8.24
N GLY A 337 18.42 4.11 6.93
CA GLY A 337 17.42 3.18 6.39
C GLY A 337 15.98 3.62 6.63
N ALA A 338 15.72 4.91 6.80
CA ALA A 338 14.38 5.44 7.01
C ALA A 338 13.57 5.39 5.70
N GLN A 339 12.64 4.45 5.61
CA GLN A 339 11.83 4.25 4.40
C GLN A 339 10.70 5.28 4.22
N THR A 340 10.40 6.07 5.26
CA THR A 340 9.25 6.97 5.27
C THR A 340 9.64 8.36 5.76
N HIS A 341 9.04 9.39 5.18
CA HIS A 341 9.17 10.78 5.64
C HIS A 341 7.79 11.36 5.95
N LEU A 342 7.63 11.95 7.14
CA LEU A 342 6.37 12.54 7.58
C LEU A 342 6.34 14.04 7.24
N VAL A 343 5.27 14.52 6.63
CA VAL A 343 4.97 15.95 6.51
C VAL A 343 3.68 16.26 7.25
N ALA A 344 3.76 16.93 8.40
CA ALA A 344 2.60 17.23 9.25
C ALA A 344 2.36 18.74 9.34
N PRO A 345 1.45 19.30 8.53
CA PRO A 345 1.07 20.70 8.65
C PRO A 345 0.20 20.91 9.90
N PHE A 346 0.59 21.83 10.76
CA PHE A 346 -0.25 22.39 11.82
C PHE A 346 -1.09 23.54 11.24
N ASP A 347 -1.81 23.24 10.17
CA ASP A 347 -2.71 24.15 9.46
C ASP A 347 -3.76 23.31 8.72
N GLN A 348 -5.05 23.66 8.91
CA GLN A 348 -6.15 22.89 8.34
C GLN A 348 -6.38 23.18 6.85
N TYR A 349 -6.01 24.36 6.35
CA TYR A 349 -6.09 24.67 4.92
C TYR A 349 -5.04 23.87 4.13
N LEU A 350 -3.92 23.52 4.76
CA LEU A 350 -2.88 22.66 4.18
C LEU A 350 -3.20 21.15 4.22
N HIS A 351 -4.46 20.73 4.41
CA HIS A 351 -4.81 19.30 4.51
C HIS A 351 -4.49 18.44 3.29
N ARG A 352 -4.44 19.04 2.10
CA ARG A 352 -4.03 18.35 0.86
C ARG A 352 -2.53 18.49 0.57
N PHE A 353 -1.78 19.22 1.38
CA PHE A 353 -0.35 19.44 1.17
C PHE A 353 0.45 18.13 1.19
N PRO A 354 0.27 17.20 2.16
CA PRO A 354 0.96 15.91 2.13
C PRO A 354 0.62 15.08 0.87
N ALA A 355 -0.65 15.06 0.46
CA ALA A 355 -1.09 14.32 -0.73
C ALA A 355 -0.53 14.90 -2.05
N TYR A 356 -0.36 16.22 -2.13
CA TYR A 356 0.33 16.86 -3.23
C TYR A 356 1.83 16.47 -3.26
N LEU A 357 2.49 16.50 -2.09
CA LEU A 357 3.90 16.12 -1.98
C LEU A 357 4.18 14.64 -2.27
N GLN A 358 3.22 13.75 -1.97
CA GLN A 358 3.29 12.35 -2.37
C GLN A 358 3.52 12.20 -3.87
N GLN A 359 2.74 12.91 -4.70
CA GLN A 359 2.97 12.88 -6.13
C GLN A 359 4.30 13.56 -6.48
N LEU A 360 4.56 14.75 -5.95
CA LEU A 360 5.76 15.53 -6.28
C LEU A 360 7.03 14.72 -6.06
N SER A 361 7.20 14.07 -4.91
CA SER A 361 8.43 13.37 -4.57
C SER A 361 8.41 11.90 -4.96
N MET A 362 7.35 11.13 -4.71
CA MET A 362 7.36 9.69 -4.97
C MET A 362 7.31 9.38 -6.47
N GLU A 363 6.56 10.14 -7.28
CA GLU A 363 6.55 9.96 -8.75
C GLU A 363 7.87 10.45 -9.39
N SER A 364 8.54 11.43 -8.76
CA SER A 364 9.84 11.92 -9.21
C SER A 364 10.97 10.93 -8.89
N ASN A 365 11.09 10.55 -7.61
CA ASN A 365 12.27 9.90 -7.08
C ASN A 365 12.07 8.43 -6.68
N GLY A 366 10.86 7.88 -6.83
CA GLY A 366 10.60 6.43 -6.73
C GLY A 366 11.16 5.66 -7.93
N LYS A 367 12.49 5.70 -8.10
CA LYS A 367 13.21 5.19 -9.28
C LYS A 367 14.30 4.22 -8.86
N ALA A 368 14.64 3.31 -9.76
CA ALA A 368 15.68 2.29 -9.53
C ALA A 368 16.81 2.32 -10.56
N ILE A 369 16.70 3.13 -11.61
CA ILE A 369 17.67 3.20 -12.72
C ILE A 369 18.35 4.56 -12.75
N THR A 370 19.67 4.56 -12.83
CA THR A 370 20.49 5.78 -12.91
C THR A 370 20.56 6.34 -14.34
N ARG A 371 21.15 7.53 -14.47
CA ARG A 371 21.47 8.15 -15.78
C ARG A 371 22.45 7.36 -16.64
N SER A 372 23.24 6.46 -16.04
CA SER A 372 24.11 5.52 -16.76
C SER A 372 23.36 4.29 -17.28
N GLY A 373 22.12 4.06 -16.83
CA GLY A 373 21.32 2.88 -17.16
C GLY A 373 21.51 1.71 -16.19
N ASP A 374 22.29 1.90 -15.11
CA ASP A 374 22.52 0.87 -14.10
C ASP A 374 21.42 0.88 -13.04
N TYR A 375 21.16 -0.29 -12.43
CA TYR A 375 20.37 -0.34 -11.20
C TYR A 375 21.15 0.31 -10.05
N VAL A 376 20.42 1.06 -9.22
CA VAL A 376 20.97 1.66 -7.98
C VAL A 376 21.39 0.58 -6.98
N LYS A 377 22.44 0.84 -6.22
CA LYS A 377 22.96 -0.03 -5.13
C LYS A 377 22.60 0.48 -3.72
N TYR A 378 21.67 1.43 -3.67
CA TYR A 378 21.24 2.20 -2.51
C TYR A 378 19.73 2.45 -2.64
N THR A 379 19.11 3.11 -1.66
CA THR A 379 17.68 3.42 -1.74
C THR A 379 17.46 4.79 -2.40
N THR A 380 16.23 5.11 -2.78
CA THR A 380 15.89 6.38 -3.43
C THR A 380 14.74 7.07 -2.68
N GLY A 381 13.76 7.61 -3.39
CA GLY A 381 12.71 8.44 -2.80
C GLY A 381 11.97 7.74 -1.66
N PRO A 382 11.84 8.35 -0.47
CA PRO A 382 11.11 7.77 0.64
C PRO A 382 9.60 7.80 0.40
N ILE A 383 8.86 6.98 1.14
CA ILE A 383 7.39 7.04 1.17
C ILE A 383 6.98 8.26 1.99
N LEU A 384 6.40 9.27 1.33
CA LEU A 384 5.84 10.43 2.00
C LEU A 384 4.42 10.16 2.49
N PHE A 385 4.14 10.57 3.72
CA PHE A 385 2.80 10.54 4.28
C PHE A 385 2.58 11.68 5.25
N GLY A 386 1.31 11.95 5.59
CA GLY A 386 0.99 12.98 6.56
C GLY A 386 -0.48 13.38 6.57
N GLU A 387 -0.87 14.02 7.65
CA GLU A 387 -2.20 14.60 7.89
C GLU A 387 -2.02 15.88 8.73
N PRO A 388 -2.98 16.82 8.69
CA PRO A 388 -2.93 17.98 9.57
C PRO A 388 -2.83 17.61 11.04
N ALA A 389 -1.98 18.33 11.75
CA ALA A 389 -1.98 18.34 13.20
C ALA A 389 -2.90 19.46 13.72
N THR A 390 -3.60 19.26 14.84
CA THR A 390 -3.36 18.22 15.86
C THR A 390 -4.04 16.88 15.60
N ASN A 391 -4.84 16.71 14.54
CA ASN A 391 -5.55 15.45 14.27
C ASN A 391 -4.60 14.25 14.17
N ALA A 392 -3.46 14.41 13.49
CA ALA A 392 -2.41 13.40 13.40
C ALA A 392 -1.89 12.91 14.78
N GLN A 393 -1.92 13.78 15.80
CA GLN A 393 -1.52 13.44 17.17
C GLN A 393 -2.45 12.40 17.80
N HIS A 394 -3.72 12.40 17.37
CA HIS A 394 -4.78 11.51 17.84
C HIS A 394 -5.03 10.32 16.88
N SER A 395 -4.12 10.09 15.92
CA SER A 395 -4.18 8.93 15.03
C SER A 395 -2.87 8.13 15.09
N PHE A 396 -1.85 8.52 14.33
CA PHE A 396 -0.64 7.72 14.13
C PHE A 396 0.58 8.22 14.92
N PHE A 397 0.50 9.33 15.65
CA PHE A 397 1.65 9.79 16.46
C PHE A 397 2.02 8.81 17.59
N GLN A 398 1.12 7.90 17.98
CA GLN A 398 1.47 6.76 18.84
C GLN A 398 2.64 5.95 18.24
N LEU A 399 2.55 5.62 16.94
CA LEU A 399 3.61 4.94 16.22
C LEU A 399 4.83 5.84 16.08
N LEU A 400 4.63 7.13 15.79
CA LEU A 400 5.72 8.09 15.69
C LEU A 400 6.55 8.18 16.98
N HIS A 401 5.93 8.13 18.16
CA HIS A 401 6.62 8.25 19.45
C HIS A 401 7.19 6.93 19.99
N GLN A 402 6.38 5.87 19.98
CA GLN A 402 6.70 4.60 20.66
C GLN A 402 6.78 3.40 19.72
N GLY A 403 6.57 3.59 18.42
CA GLY A 403 6.77 2.55 17.42
C GLY A 403 8.26 2.25 17.17
N THR A 404 8.52 1.19 16.42
CA THR A 404 9.88 0.69 16.14
C THR A 404 10.51 1.29 14.87
N LYS A 405 9.83 2.24 14.22
CA LYS A 405 10.30 2.88 13.00
C LYS A 405 10.96 4.23 13.31
N LEU A 406 12.06 4.52 12.62
CA LEU A 406 12.63 5.86 12.54
C LEU A 406 11.90 6.60 11.41
N ILE A 407 11.29 7.73 11.73
CA ILE A 407 10.51 8.53 10.79
C ILE A 407 10.97 9.97 10.93
N PRO A 408 11.85 10.47 10.04
CA PRO A 408 12.10 11.90 9.90
C PRO A 408 10.79 12.64 9.61
N ALA A 409 10.61 13.80 10.23
CA ALA A 409 9.36 14.55 10.14
C ALA A 409 9.58 16.05 9.92
N ASP A 410 8.84 16.61 8.97
CA ASP A 410 8.69 18.05 8.80
C ASP A 410 7.38 18.50 9.44
N PHE A 411 7.47 19.40 10.43
CA PHE A 411 6.33 20.08 10.99
C PHE A 411 6.26 21.48 10.42
N LEU A 412 5.09 21.87 9.89
CA LEU A 412 4.87 23.17 9.26
C LEU A 412 3.81 23.96 10.01
N MET A 413 4.04 25.25 10.27
CA MET A 413 3.07 26.13 10.91
C MET A 413 3.20 27.56 10.39
N ALA A 414 2.08 28.31 10.37
CA ALA A 414 2.12 29.76 10.34
C ALA A 414 1.95 30.35 11.75
N ALA A 415 2.71 31.39 12.10
CA ALA A 415 2.57 32.08 13.39
C ALA A 415 1.21 32.78 13.51
N GLU A 416 0.73 33.38 12.43
CA GLU A 416 -0.54 34.08 12.33
C GLU A 416 -1.62 33.20 11.68
N SER A 417 -2.75 33.06 12.37
CA SER A 417 -3.92 32.40 11.80
C SER A 417 -4.68 33.33 10.85
N HIS A 418 -5.23 32.78 9.77
CA HIS A 418 -6.27 33.45 8.98
C HIS A 418 -7.58 33.63 9.76
N ASN A 419 -7.80 32.82 10.80
CA ASN A 419 -9.02 32.82 11.61
C ASN A 419 -8.64 33.04 13.09
N PRO A 420 -8.43 34.29 13.55
CA PRO A 420 -7.99 34.59 14.91
C PRO A 420 -9.12 34.45 15.96
N VAL A 421 -9.81 33.31 15.95
CA VAL A 421 -10.92 32.95 16.85
C VAL A 421 -10.50 33.08 18.31
N GLU A 422 -11.39 33.66 19.14
CA GLU A 422 -11.14 33.93 20.55
C GLU A 422 -9.83 34.70 20.78
N ASN A 423 -9.59 35.77 20.00
CA ASN A 423 -8.37 36.59 20.03
C ASN A 423 -7.10 35.72 19.90
N GLY A 424 -7.11 34.78 18.95
CA GLY A 424 -6.00 33.88 18.66
C GLY A 424 -5.73 32.78 19.70
N LYS A 425 -6.67 32.49 20.61
CA LYS A 425 -6.51 31.41 21.60
C LYS A 425 -6.27 30.06 20.94
N HIS A 426 -7.04 29.76 19.89
CA HIS A 426 -6.87 28.54 19.10
C HIS A 426 -5.48 28.46 18.48
N GLN A 427 -4.98 29.57 17.94
CA GLN A 427 -3.64 29.64 17.36
C GLN A 427 -2.54 29.41 18.41
N ARG A 428 -2.67 29.97 19.60
CA ARG A 428 -1.72 29.73 20.71
C ARG A 428 -1.74 28.27 21.17
N MET A 429 -2.90 27.62 21.22
CA MET A 429 -3.02 26.19 21.54
C MET A 429 -2.44 25.31 20.44
N LEU A 430 -2.62 25.69 19.17
CA LEU A 430 -2.03 24.99 18.05
C LEU A 430 -0.49 25.10 18.11
N ALA A 431 0.02 26.31 18.34
CA ALA A 431 1.46 26.59 18.50
C ALA A 431 2.07 25.82 19.68
N SER A 432 1.39 25.73 20.83
CA SER A 432 1.89 24.94 21.96
C SER A 432 2.04 23.46 21.59
N ASN A 433 1.12 22.92 20.78
CA ASN A 433 1.21 21.54 20.30
C ASN A 433 2.31 21.34 19.26
N PHE A 434 2.51 22.29 18.34
CA PHE A 434 3.61 22.26 17.36
C PHE A 434 4.97 22.21 18.05
N LEU A 435 5.19 23.11 19.01
CA LEU A 435 6.42 23.18 19.78
C LEU A 435 6.61 21.92 20.64
N ALA A 436 5.58 21.55 21.42
CA ALA A 436 5.65 20.41 22.34
C ALA A 436 5.88 19.08 21.64
N GLN A 437 5.29 18.85 20.46
CA GLN A 437 5.50 17.58 19.75
C GLN A 437 6.94 17.44 19.24
N SER A 438 7.53 18.51 18.67
CA SER A 438 8.93 18.47 18.23
C SER A 438 9.89 18.30 19.42
N GLU A 439 9.59 18.93 20.56
CA GLU A 439 10.37 18.76 21.79
C GLU A 439 10.22 17.35 22.36
N ALA A 440 9.00 16.82 22.47
CA ALA A 440 8.74 15.48 22.99
C ALA A 440 9.44 14.38 22.17
N LEU A 441 9.46 14.51 20.84
CA LEU A 441 10.19 13.61 19.94
C LEU A 441 11.70 13.65 20.20
N MET A 442 12.25 14.82 20.54
CA MET A 442 13.66 14.97 20.89
C MET A 442 13.98 14.40 22.29
N VAL A 443 13.25 14.80 23.33
CA VAL A 443 13.64 14.56 24.73
C VAL A 443 13.18 13.21 25.29
N GLY A 444 12.03 12.71 24.85
CA GLY A 444 11.41 11.53 25.42
C GLY A 444 11.02 11.70 26.90
N LYS A 445 10.85 10.57 27.60
CA LYS A 445 10.53 10.48 29.02
C LYS A 445 11.13 9.20 29.58
N THR A 446 12.06 9.31 30.52
CA THR A 446 12.82 8.17 31.04
C THR A 446 11.99 7.35 32.05
N PRO A 447 12.35 6.07 32.31
CA PRO A 447 11.70 5.26 33.33
C PRO A 447 11.67 5.92 34.72
N GLU A 448 12.73 6.65 35.10
CA GLU A 448 12.83 7.35 36.38
C GLU A 448 11.83 8.50 36.47
N GLN A 449 11.68 9.27 35.39
CA GLN A 449 10.69 10.34 35.30
C GLN A 449 9.27 9.76 35.40
N VAL A 450 9.00 8.66 34.70
CA VAL A 450 7.72 7.95 34.75
C VAL A 450 7.40 7.44 36.17
N LYS A 451 8.39 6.88 36.87
CA LYS A 451 8.24 6.45 38.28
C LYS A 451 7.98 7.64 39.20
N ALA A 452 8.69 8.75 39.00
CA ALA A 452 8.51 9.97 39.78
C ALA A 452 7.10 10.59 39.59
N GLU A 453 6.46 10.39 38.43
CA GLU A 453 5.05 10.74 38.16
C GLU A 453 4.04 9.81 38.88
N GLY A 454 4.50 8.81 39.64
CA GLY A 454 3.65 7.88 40.38
C GLY A 454 3.08 6.74 39.53
N ALA A 455 3.69 6.41 38.39
CA ALA A 455 3.27 5.26 37.60
C ALA A 455 3.56 3.95 38.35
N PRO A 456 2.60 2.99 38.41
CA PRO A 456 2.87 1.64 38.89
C PRO A 456 4.00 0.98 38.10
N ASP A 457 4.82 0.14 38.75
CA ASP A 457 6.02 -0.46 38.13
C ASP A 457 5.73 -1.19 36.81
N HIS A 458 4.62 -1.92 36.73
CA HIS A 458 4.21 -2.64 35.51
C HIS A 458 3.87 -1.71 34.33
N LEU A 459 3.59 -0.43 34.57
CA LEU A 459 3.31 0.56 33.52
C LEU A 459 4.53 1.42 33.15
N VAL A 460 5.65 1.30 33.88
CA VAL A 460 6.81 2.16 33.65
C VAL A 460 7.34 2.01 32.22
N ALA A 461 7.51 0.77 31.74
CA ALA A 461 7.95 0.50 30.39
C ALA A 461 6.98 1.06 29.33
N HIS A 462 5.67 0.92 29.55
CA HIS A 462 4.63 1.39 28.63
C HIS A 462 4.50 2.91 28.56
N LYS A 463 4.82 3.62 29.64
CA LYS A 463 4.77 5.08 29.72
C LYS A 463 6.12 5.75 29.45
N THR A 464 7.16 4.97 29.16
CA THR A 464 8.49 5.46 28.76
C THR A 464 8.45 5.89 27.30
N PHE A 465 9.07 7.03 26.99
CA PHE A 465 9.25 7.54 25.65
C PHE A 465 10.75 7.61 25.37
N LEU A 466 11.22 6.89 24.35
CA LEU A 466 12.67 6.83 24.07
C LEU A 466 13.22 8.18 23.60
N GLY A 467 12.38 9.05 23.05
CA GLY A 467 12.81 10.33 22.46
C GLY A 467 13.77 10.08 21.30
N ASN A 468 14.70 11.02 21.10
CA ASN A 468 15.73 10.96 20.08
C ASN A 468 15.19 10.69 18.66
N ARG A 469 14.10 11.37 18.28
CA ARG A 469 13.47 11.26 16.95
C ARG A 469 13.62 12.57 16.21
N PRO A 470 14.10 12.56 14.95
CA PRO A 470 14.48 13.78 14.27
C PRO A 470 13.27 14.52 13.69
N THR A 471 13.31 15.86 13.79
CA THR A 471 12.29 16.73 13.20
C THR A 471 12.90 17.99 12.60
N THR A 472 12.35 18.45 11.47
CA THR A 472 12.55 19.80 10.95
C THR A 472 11.30 20.62 11.26
N SER A 473 11.47 21.80 11.85
CA SER A 473 10.37 22.73 12.15
C SER A 473 10.39 23.90 11.18
N ILE A 474 9.35 24.04 10.38
CA ILE A 474 9.17 25.10 9.38
C ILE A 474 8.10 26.06 9.89
N LEU A 475 8.49 27.29 10.22
CA LEU A 475 7.60 28.30 10.77
C LEU A 475 7.54 29.52 9.84
N ALA A 476 6.41 29.69 9.17
CA ALA A 476 6.11 30.88 8.37
C ALA A 476 5.43 31.96 9.23
N GLN A 477 5.45 33.21 8.79
CA GLN A 477 4.65 34.26 9.42
C GLN A 477 3.14 34.01 9.24
N LYS A 478 2.69 33.81 8.00
CA LYS A 478 1.30 33.57 7.61
C LYS A 478 1.28 32.82 6.28
N ILE A 479 0.32 31.93 6.04
CA ILE A 479 0.18 31.27 4.73
C ILE A 479 -0.46 32.24 3.72
N THR A 480 0.35 33.11 3.11
CA THR A 480 -0.04 33.98 1.97
C THR A 480 0.12 33.23 0.65
N PRO A 481 -0.44 33.71 -0.48
CA PRO A 481 -0.16 33.14 -1.80
C PRO A 481 1.34 33.04 -2.07
N SER A 482 2.11 34.10 -1.78
CA SER A 482 3.56 34.11 -1.93
C SER A 482 4.26 33.10 -1.01
N THR A 483 3.88 33.03 0.26
CA THR A 483 4.44 32.04 1.21
C THR A 483 4.19 30.60 0.76
N LEU A 484 2.97 30.30 0.29
CA LEU A 484 2.65 28.97 -0.24
C LEU A 484 3.48 28.65 -1.48
N GLY A 485 3.65 29.62 -2.39
CA GLY A 485 4.52 29.47 -3.56
C GLY A 485 5.96 29.10 -3.17
N ALA A 486 6.53 29.82 -2.20
CA ALA A 486 7.88 29.52 -1.69
C ALA A 486 7.98 28.14 -1.02
N LEU A 487 6.96 27.71 -0.26
CA LEU A 487 6.93 26.40 0.40
C LEU A 487 6.84 25.23 -0.59
N ILE A 488 6.04 25.36 -1.64
CA ILE A 488 5.98 24.33 -2.69
C ILE A 488 7.33 24.23 -3.40
N THR A 489 7.90 25.36 -3.82
CA THR A 489 9.20 25.40 -4.50
C THR A 489 10.34 24.88 -3.63
N TYR A 490 10.27 25.06 -2.31
CA TYR A 490 11.19 24.41 -1.38
C TYR A 490 11.19 22.88 -1.56
N TYR A 491 10.01 22.25 -1.61
CA TYR A 491 9.91 20.81 -1.80
C TYR A 491 10.24 20.36 -3.24
N GLU A 492 9.99 21.18 -4.26
CA GLU A 492 10.40 20.88 -5.63
C GLU A 492 11.93 20.79 -5.76
N HIS A 493 12.65 21.77 -5.20
CA HIS A 493 14.12 21.80 -5.25
C HIS A 493 14.77 20.83 -4.27
N LEU A 494 14.10 20.51 -3.16
CA LEU A 494 14.47 19.39 -2.29
C LEU A 494 14.44 18.07 -3.08
N THR A 495 13.33 17.80 -3.77
CA THR A 495 13.13 16.61 -4.61
C THR A 495 14.16 16.57 -5.75
N PHE A 496 14.49 17.71 -6.35
CA PHE A 496 15.56 17.79 -7.34
C PHE A 496 16.93 17.43 -6.74
N THR A 497 17.25 17.95 -5.55
CA THR A 497 18.55 17.70 -4.89
C THR A 497 18.74 16.22 -4.58
N GLU A 498 17.70 15.57 -4.06
CA GLU A 498 17.64 14.11 -3.86
C GLU A 498 17.96 13.34 -5.16
N GLY A 499 17.21 13.61 -6.24
CA GLY A 499 17.37 12.91 -7.50
C GLY A 499 18.72 13.16 -8.19
N ALA A 500 19.27 14.36 -8.03
CA ALA A 500 20.62 14.70 -8.50
C ALA A 500 21.69 13.86 -7.78
N ILE A 501 21.58 13.71 -6.46
CA ILE A 501 22.51 12.87 -5.66
C ILE A 501 22.39 11.40 -6.04
N TRP A 502 21.16 10.89 -6.11
CA TRP A 502 20.90 9.49 -6.51
C TRP A 502 21.16 9.22 -7.99
N ASN A 503 21.54 10.24 -8.78
CA ASN A 503 21.84 10.12 -10.20
C ASN A 503 20.68 9.48 -11.01
N ILE A 504 19.43 9.78 -10.63
CA ILE A 504 18.21 9.28 -11.28
C ILE A 504 17.54 10.38 -12.13
N ASN A 505 16.47 10.02 -12.85
CA ASN A 505 15.62 10.99 -13.53
C ASN A 505 14.40 11.36 -12.66
N SER A 506 14.42 12.55 -12.06
CA SER A 506 13.27 13.06 -11.29
C SER A 506 12.07 13.47 -12.16
N PHE A 507 12.20 13.47 -13.48
CA PHE A 507 11.27 14.17 -14.36
C PHE A 507 10.51 13.28 -15.36
N ASP A 508 10.87 11.99 -15.44
CA ASP A 508 10.09 10.97 -16.14
C ASP A 508 9.13 10.22 -15.19
N GLN A 509 8.35 9.29 -15.74
CA GLN A 509 7.45 8.40 -14.97
C GLN A 509 7.12 7.08 -15.70
N TRP A 510 8.10 6.38 -16.26
CA TRP A 510 7.88 5.14 -17.03
C TRP A 510 7.10 4.04 -16.26
N GLY A 511 7.19 4.03 -14.92
CA GLY A 511 6.51 3.07 -14.06
C GLY A 511 4.98 3.03 -14.18
N VAL A 512 4.34 4.06 -14.76
CA VAL A 512 2.87 4.10 -14.92
C VAL A 512 2.37 3.40 -16.20
N GLU A 513 3.25 3.01 -17.12
CA GLU A 513 2.88 2.55 -18.46
C GLU A 513 2.25 1.15 -18.46
N LEU A 514 2.86 0.18 -17.74
CA LEU A 514 2.41 -1.21 -17.73
C LEU A 514 0.95 -1.33 -17.26
N GLY A 515 0.58 -0.64 -16.18
CA GLY A 515 -0.78 -0.62 -15.67
C GLY A 515 -1.79 -0.07 -16.70
N LYS A 516 -1.42 0.99 -17.44
CA LYS A 516 -2.28 1.57 -18.49
C LYS A 516 -2.49 0.60 -19.66
N VAL A 517 -1.46 -0.11 -20.08
CA VAL A 517 -1.56 -1.11 -21.16
C VAL A 517 -2.46 -2.27 -20.75
N LEU A 518 -2.23 -2.83 -19.55
CA LEU A 518 -3.02 -3.94 -19.03
C LEU A 518 -4.49 -3.55 -18.81
N ALA A 519 -4.75 -2.37 -18.25
CA ALA A 519 -6.11 -1.86 -18.03
C ALA A 519 -6.90 -1.74 -19.34
N LYS A 520 -6.28 -1.25 -20.43
CA LYS A 520 -6.94 -1.17 -21.75
C LYS A 520 -7.30 -2.55 -22.29
N LYS A 521 -6.43 -3.56 -22.13
CA LYS A 521 -6.71 -4.95 -22.52
C LYS A 521 -7.89 -5.50 -21.73
N ILE A 522 -7.84 -5.37 -20.40
CA ILE A 522 -8.89 -5.87 -19.49
C ILE A 522 -10.23 -5.17 -19.72
N GLN A 523 -10.23 -3.85 -19.98
CA GLN A 523 -11.45 -3.11 -20.30
C GLN A 523 -12.15 -3.68 -21.53
N LYS A 524 -11.40 -3.92 -22.62
CA LYS A 524 -11.95 -4.54 -23.84
C LYS A 524 -12.53 -5.92 -23.54
N GLU A 525 -11.88 -6.70 -22.68
CA GLU A 525 -12.39 -8.00 -22.26
C GLU A 525 -13.68 -7.88 -21.45
N LEU A 526 -13.80 -6.90 -20.55
CA LEU A 526 -15.03 -6.62 -19.80
C LEU A 526 -16.21 -6.27 -20.71
N GLU A 527 -15.95 -5.61 -21.85
CA GLU A 527 -16.96 -5.21 -22.85
C GLU A 527 -17.34 -6.32 -23.83
N THR A 528 -16.57 -7.41 -23.87
CA THR A 528 -16.77 -8.54 -24.80
C THR A 528 -17.29 -9.80 -24.10
N SER A 529 -18.01 -10.64 -24.85
CA SER A 529 -18.50 -11.93 -24.35
C SER A 529 -17.35 -12.94 -24.15
N GLY A 530 -17.39 -13.72 -23.07
CA GLY A 530 -16.39 -14.74 -22.73
C GLY A 530 -15.78 -14.52 -21.34
N ASP A 531 -15.01 -15.49 -20.84
CA ASP A 531 -14.48 -15.46 -19.47
C ASP A 531 -13.10 -14.77 -19.35
N GLY A 532 -12.58 -14.25 -20.48
CA GLY A 532 -11.23 -13.68 -20.58
C GLY A 532 -10.16 -14.77 -20.61
N ALA A 533 -9.24 -14.69 -21.56
CA ALA A 533 -8.13 -15.63 -21.70
C ALA A 533 -6.80 -14.88 -21.63
N ASP A 534 -5.70 -15.59 -21.44
CA ASP A 534 -4.34 -15.06 -21.49
C ASP A 534 -3.97 -14.06 -20.37
N HIS A 535 -4.43 -14.37 -19.14
CA HIS A 535 -3.92 -13.75 -17.91
C HIS A 535 -3.57 -14.84 -16.89
N ASP A 536 -2.95 -14.45 -15.79
CA ASP A 536 -2.75 -15.33 -14.65
C ASP A 536 -4.10 -15.75 -14.03
N ALA A 537 -4.10 -16.86 -13.29
CA ALA A 537 -5.32 -17.45 -12.72
C ALA A 537 -6.09 -16.49 -11.80
N SER A 538 -5.40 -15.56 -11.12
CA SER A 538 -6.06 -14.56 -10.26
C SER A 538 -6.82 -13.54 -11.11
N THR A 539 -6.15 -12.94 -12.09
CA THR A 539 -6.77 -11.94 -12.98
C THR A 539 -7.95 -12.53 -13.75
N SER A 540 -7.80 -13.73 -14.33
CA SER A 540 -8.91 -14.43 -15.00
C SER A 540 -10.06 -14.76 -14.05
N GLY A 541 -9.76 -15.27 -12.85
CA GLY A 541 -10.77 -15.56 -11.84
C GLY A 541 -11.55 -14.31 -11.38
N LEU A 542 -10.85 -13.18 -11.22
CA LEU A 542 -11.45 -11.89 -10.88
C LEU A 542 -12.30 -11.32 -12.01
N LEU A 543 -11.84 -11.41 -13.26
CA LEU A 543 -12.61 -10.98 -14.43
C LEU A 543 -13.92 -11.77 -14.53
N TYR A 544 -13.84 -13.10 -14.40
CA TYR A 544 -14.99 -13.99 -14.39
C TYR A 544 -15.96 -13.65 -13.24
N ALA A 545 -15.44 -13.50 -12.02
CA ALA A 545 -16.23 -13.14 -10.85
C ALA A 545 -16.91 -11.77 -11.00
N PHE A 546 -16.21 -10.79 -11.58
CA PHE A 546 -16.76 -9.47 -11.86
C PHE A 546 -17.89 -9.55 -12.89
N LYS A 547 -17.68 -10.23 -14.02
CA LYS A 547 -18.70 -10.39 -15.07
C LYS A 547 -19.96 -11.08 -14.55
N GLN A 548 -19.81 -12.09 -13.69
CA GLN A 548 -20.96 -12.72 -13.04
C GLN A 548 -21.72 -11.74 -12.13
N LYS A 549 -21.02 -11.02 -11.25
CA LYS A 549 -21.63 -10.09 -10.29
C LYS A 549 -22.28 -8.89 -10.98
N ALA A 550 -21.66 -8.40 -12.05
CA ALA A 550 -22.16 -7.29 -12.87
C ALA A 550 -23.25 -7.70 -13.87
N ASN A 551 -23.62 -8.99 -13.94
CA ASN A 551 -24.51 -9.55 -14.97
C ASN A 551 -24.04 -9.30 -16.42
N LEU A 552 -22.73 -9.21 -16.63
CA LEU A 552 -22.09 -9.08 -17.94
C LEU A 552 -21.77 -10.45 -18.57
N SER A 553 -21.89 -11.54 -17.82
CA SER A 553 -21.75 -12.89 -18.37
C SER A 553 -22.89 -13.19 -19.35
N MET A 554 -22.59 -13.20 -20.65
CA MET A 554 -23.51 -13.75 -21.65
C MET A 554 -23.49 -15.28 -21.57
N SER A 555 -24.27 -15.86 -20.67
CA SER A 555 -24.69 -17.25 -20.83
C SER A 555 -25.84 -17.30 -21.85
N PRO A 556 -25.75 -18.11 -22.92
CA PRO A 556 -26.85 -18.33 -23.87
C PRO A 556 -28.14 -18.82 -23.18
N VAL A 557 -28.03 -19.35 -21.96
CA VAL A 557 -29.16 -19.92 -21.20
C VAL A 557 -30.10 -18.84 -20.67
N ARG A 558 -29.66 -17.58 -20.52
CA ARG A 558 -30.53 -16.50 -19.99
C ARG A 558 -31.43 -15.81 -21.01
N GLN A 559 -31.25 -16.04 -22.32
CA GLN A 559 -32.18 -15.52 -23.35
C GLN A 559 -33.47 -16.35 -23.48
N LEU A 560 -33.46 -17.64 -23.10
CA LEU A 560 -34.64 -18.50 -23.19
C LEU A 560 -35.65 -18.30 -22.06
N ALA A 561 -35.27 -17.63 -20.97
CA ALA A 561 -36.16 -17.37 -19.81
C ALA A 561 -36.95 -16.04 -19.91
N ARG A 562 -36.91 -15.34 -21.05
CA ARG A 562 -37.66 -14.09 -21.30
C ARG A 562 -38.71 -14.19 -22.41
N PHE A 563 -39.27 -15.38 -22.65
CA PHE A 563 -40.52 -15.54 -23.40
C PHE A 563 -41.68 -15.76 -22.41
N PRO A 564 -42.76 -14.95 -22.44
CA PRO A 564 -43.91 -15.17 -21.57
C PRO A 564 -44.65 -16.42 -22.03
N ALA A 565 -45.08 -17.21 -21.05
CA ALA A 565 -45.82 -18.46 -21.19
C ALA A 565 -46.99 -18.36 -22.17
N VAL A 566 -46.99 -19.20 -23.21
CA VAL A 566 -48.20 -19.63 -23.93
C VAL A 566 -47.97 -21.08 -24.39
N LEU A 567 -48.98 -21.93 -24.16
CA LEU A 567 -49.15 -23.35 -24.55
C LEU A 567 -48.70 -24.41 -23.54
N LEU A 568 -49.51 -24.53 -22.48
CA LEU A 568 -49.88 -25.83 -21.90
C LEU A 568 -51.15 -26.32 -22.60
N SER A 569 -51.06 -27.38 -23.41
CA SER A 569 -52.17 -28.30 -23.66
C SER A 569 -51.75 -29.46 -24.56
N LEU A 570 -52.17 -30.67 -24.15
CA LEU A 570 -52.06 -31.98 -24.84
C LEU A 570 -50.70 -32.66 -24.63
N GLY A 571 -50.56 -33.88 -24.10
CA GLY A 571 -51.53 -34.96 -23.95
C GLY A 571 -50.88 -36.26 -24.39
N ALA A 572 -50.43 -37.04 -23.41
CA ALA A 572 -50.32 -38.51 -23.44
C ALA A 572 -49.21 -39.23 -24.24
N LEU A 573 -48.71 -40.30 -23.57
CA LEU A 573 -48.24 -41.61 -24.07
C LEU A 573 -46.73 -41.90 -24.23
N TRP A 574 -46.21 -42.54 -23.15
CA TRP A 574 -45.54 -43.86 -23.13
C TRP A 574 -43.99 -43.98 -23.29
N PRO A 575 -43.39 -45.04 -22.71
CA PRO A 575 -42.22 -44.93 -21.83
C PRO A 575 -40.94 -45.56 -22.40
N VAL A 576 -39.76 -45.10 -21.96
CA VAL A 576 -38.52 -45.90 -22.01
C VAL A 576 -37.71 -45.60 -20.75
N GLY A 577 -37.35 -46.68 -20.05
CA GLY A 577 -36.77 -46.67 -18.71
C GLY A 577 -35.38 -46.06 -18.64
N PHE A 578 -35.14 -45.33 -17.55
CA PHE A 578 -33.80 -45.09 -17.05
C PHE A 578 -33.31 -46.35 -16.34
N ALA A 579 -32.40 -47.07 -16.99
CA ALA A 579 -31.53 -47.99 -16.30
C ALA A 579 -30.60 -47.17 -15.40
N ALA A 580 -30.71 -47.43 -14.10
CA ALA A 580 -29.75 -46.98 -13.11
C ALA A 580 -28.37 -47.59 -13.42
N GLY A 581 -27.42 -46.75 -13.80
CA GLY A 581 -25.99 -47.04 -13.70
C GLY A 581 -25.46 -46.43 -12.42
N THR A 582 -25.43 -47.23 -11.35
CA THR A 582 -24.71 -46.91 -10.12
C THR A 582 -23.22 -47.24 -10.31
N SER A 583 -22.36 -46.22 -10.35
CA SER A 583 -21.01 -46.28 -9.77
C SER A 583 -21.03 -45.31 -8.58
N GLY A 584 -20.97 -45.70 -7.31
CA GLY A 584 -20.36 -46.88 -6.72
C GLY A 584 -19.03 -46.53 -6.04
N GLY A 585 -19.01 -45.51 -5.18
CA GLY A 585 -17.96 -45.30 -4.17
C GLY A 585 -16.73 -44.51 -4.61
N GLU A 586 -16.76 -43.19 -4.45
CA GLU A 586 -15.58 -42.33 -4.74
C GLU A 586 -15.29 -41.39 -3.58
N GLY A 587 -14.90 -41.91 -2.42
CA GLY A 587 -14.38 -41.13 -1.31
C GLY A 587 -13.39 -41.97 -0.50
N TYR A 588 -12.43 -41.33 0.13
CA TYR A 588 -11.43 -41.98 0.97
C TYR A 588 -12.09 -42.67 2.16
N LYS A 589 -11.68 -43.90 2.43
CA LYS A 589 -11.96 -44.60 3.68
C LYS A 589 -10.92 -44.19 4.72
N LEU A 590 -11.30 -44.31 5.99
CA LEU A 590 -10.39 -44.03 7.11
C LEU A 590 -9.11 -44.87 6.96
N GLY A 591 -7.97 -44.20 6.88
CA GLY A 591 -6.65 -44.80 6.72
C GLY A 591 -6.17 -44.96 5.27
N ASP A 592 -6.97 -44.60 4.25
CA ASP A 592 -6.51 -44.62 2.86
C ASP A 592 -5.36 -43.61 2.65
N GLU A 593 -4.34 -44.00 1.91
CA GLU A 593 -3.19 -43.14 1.57
C GLU A 593 -3.58 -42.02 0.58
N ILE A 594 -3.12 -40.81 0.89
CA ILE A 594 -3.31 -39.60 0.11
C ILE A 594 -1.92 -39.09 -0.32
N PRO A 595 -1.50 -39.32 -1.57
CA PRO A 595 -0.20 -38.84 -2.04
C PRO A 595 -0.17 -37.30 -2.13
N VAL A 596 0.95 -36.70 -1.73
CA VAL A 596 1.20 -35.26 -1.83
C VAL A 596 2.11 -34.96 -3.02
N SER A 597 1.70 -34.03 -3.89
CA SER A 597 2.52 -33.56 -5.01
C SER A 597 2.69 -32.05 -4.97
N CYS A 598 3.88 -31.53 -5.25
CA CYS A 598 4.19 -30.11 -5.16
C CYS A 598 4.64 -29.54 -6.50
N LEU A 599 4.48 -28.23 -6.68
CA LEU A 599 4.81 -27.57 -7.94
C LEU A 599 6.32 -27.66 -8.22
N ASN A 600 6.71 -28.09 -9.43
CA ASN A 600 8.10 -28.14 -9.85
C ASN A 600 8.60 -26.72 -10.23
N ARG A 601 9.66 -26.24 -9.57
CA ARG A 601 10.31 -24.95 -9.88
C ARG A 601 11.78 -25.16 -10.21
N THR A 602 12.23 -24.62 -11.34
CA THR A 602 13.66 -24.49 -11.66
C THR A 602 14.22 -23.23 -11.03
N ILE A 603 15.41 -23.35 -10.46
CA ILE A 603 16.30 -22.22 -10.17
C ILE A 603 17.36 -22.28 -11.26
N GLU A 604 17.40 -21.27 -12.12
CA GLU A 604 18.44 -21.20 -13.17
C GLU A 604 19.82 -21.16 -12.50
N ASP A 605 20.63 -22.18 -12.77
CA ASP A 605 22.02 -22.31 -12.32
C ASP A 605 22.89 -21.36 -13.17
N GLU A 606 23.39 -20.26 -12.61
CA GLU A 606 24.21 -19.23 -13.28
C GLU A 606 25.65 -19.69 -13.62
N ASN A 607 25.88 -20.97 -13.93
CA ASN A 607 27.20 -21.53 -14.21
C ASN A 607 27.36 -22.18 -15.60
N ASN A 608 26.80 -21.57 -16.65
CA ASN A 608 27.24 -21.91 -18.02
C ASN A 608 27.64 -20.66 -18.83
N ILE A 609 28.92 -20.30 -18.67
CA ILE A 609 29.65 -19.33 -19.47
C ILE A 609 30.04 -19.96 -20.82
N LEU A 610 29.63 -19.29 -21.91
CA LEU A 610 30.21 -19.24 -23.26
C LEU A 610 30.42 -20.56 -24.05
N ASP A 611 29.71 -20.67 -25.18
CA ASP A 611 30.34 -21.10 -26.44
C ASP A 611 30.02 -20.12 -27.58
N HIS A 612 31.08 -19.74 -28.27
CA HIS A 612 31.16 -18.82 -29.38
C HIS A 612 30.78 -19.50 -30.69
N THR A 613 29.50 -19.62 -31.01
CA THR A 613 29.11 -19.74 -32.43
C THR A 613 27.75 -19.10 -32.65
N GLY A 614 27.73 -17.91 -33.23
CA GLY A 614 26.50 -17.30 -33.71
C GLY A 614 25.90 -18.17 -34.82
N LYS A 615 24.79 -18.85 -34.54
CA LYS A 615 23.70 -19.18 -35.46
C LYS A 615 22.52 -19.83 -34.71
N ASP A 616 21.33 -19.54 -35.24
CA ASP A 616 20.01 -20.08 -34.92
C ASP A 616 19.27 -19.51 -33.68
N LYS A 617 18.59 -18.38 -33.93
CA LYS A 617 17.47 -17.90 -33.12
C LYS A 617 16.16 -18.48 -33.67
N GLU A 618 15.63 -19.52 -33.03
CA GLU A 618 14.21 -19.84 -33.08
C GLU A 618 13.53 -19.45 -31.76
N ARG A 619 12.36 -18.85 -31.90
CA ARG A 619 11.52 -18.26 -30.84
C ARG A 619 11.09 -19.30 -29.81
N ALA A 620 11.41 -19.05 -28.54
CA ALA A 620 10.66 -19.58 -27.40
C ALA A 620 10.21 -18.41 -26.49
N ASN A 621 8.98 -18.56 -25.99
CA ASN A 621 8.12 -17.57 -25.35
C ASN A 621 8.66 -17.15 -23.95
N THR A 622 8.98 -15.88 -23.74
CA THR A 622 9.73 -15.39 -22.55
C THR A 622 8.88 -15.04 -21.32
N ASN A 623 7.71 -15.64 -21.11
CA ASN A 623 6.78 -15.27 -20.03
C ASN A 623 6.63 -16.28 -18.87
N ASN A 624 7.49 -17.30 -18.74
CA ASN A 624 7.30 -18.31 -17.67
C ASN A 624 8.61 -18.94 -17.15
N ARG A 625 9.66 -18.15 -16.91
CA ARG A 625 11.00 -18.69 -16.58
C ARG A 625 11.13 -19.44 -15.24
N ASN A 626 10.12 -19.44 -14.37
CA ASN A 626 10.23 -20.01 -13.02
C ASN A 626 9.34 -21.24 -12.74
N GLN A 627 8.63 -21.77 -13.74
CA GLN A 627 7.74 -22.92 -13.57
C GLN A 627 7.90 -23.88 -14.76
N ILE A 628 8.22 -25.15 -14.48
CA ILE A 628 8.32 -26.16 -15.54
C ILE A 628 6.90 -26.50 -16.00
N THR A 629 6.70 -26.48 -17.32
CA THR A 629 5.49 -26.95 -17.97
C THR A 629 5.80 -28.15 -18.83
N ASP A 630 4.87 -29.10 -18.93
CA ASP A 630 4.98 -30.22 -19.85
C ASP A 630 4.96 -29.76 -21.33
N SER A 631 5.10 -30.72 -22.26
CA SER A 631 5.09 -30.46 -23.71
C SER A 631 3.77 -29.89 -24.24
N LEU A 632 2.73 -29.81 -23.41
CA LEU A 632 1.42 -29.23 -23.71
C LEU A 632 1.20 -27.88 -22.99
N GLY A 633 2.22 -27.36 -22.30
CA GLY A 633 2.17 -26.07 -21.60
C GLY A 633 1.43 -26.10 -20.25
N LYS A 634 1.16 -27.29 -19.69
CA LYS A 634 0.54 -27.42 -18.36
C LYS A 634 1.60 -27.50 -17.27
N LEU A 635 1.32 -26.91 -16.10
CA LEU A 635 2.23 -26.90 -14.96
C LEU A 635 2.57 -28.32 -14.50
N GLU A 636 3.87 -28.61 -14.40
CA GLU A 636 4.37 -29.89 -13.94
C GLU A 636 4.39 -29.94 -12.40
N TYR A 637 3.74 -30.95 -11.83
CA TYR A 637 3.79 -31.23 -10.39
C TYR A 637 4.61 -32.50 -10.21
N ILE A 638 5.63 -32.42 -9.36
CA ILE A 638 6.43 -33.56 -8.98
C ILE A 638 5.98 -34.09 -7.62
N PRO A 639 6.12 -35.39 -7.34
CA PRO A 639 5.93 -35.88 -5.99
C PRO A 639 6.81 -35.08 -5.02
N PHE A 640 6.31 -34.78 -3.82
CA PHE A 640 7.19 -34.27 -2.77
C PHE A 640 8.33 -35.29 -2.53
N ALA A 641 9.47 -34.81 -2.02
CA ALA A 641 10.69 -35.62 -1.94
C ALA A 641 10.41 -37.03 -1.36
N THR A 642 11.05 -38.06 -1.94
CA THR A 642 10.89 -39.46 -1.52
C THR A 642 11.33 -39.62 -0.08
N CYS A 643 10.44 -40.11 0.77
CA CYS A 643 10.74 -40.40 2.17
C CYS A 643 11.49 -41.72 2.25
N ASN A 644 12.63 -41.73 2.94
CA ASN A 644 13.42 -42.94 3.14
C ASN A 644 12.64 -44.02 3.92
N GLU A 645 11.79 -43.59 4.85
CA GLU A 645 11.01 -44.44 5.75
C GLU A 645 9.93 -45.26 5.03
N THR A 646 9.35 -44.72 3.95
CA THR A 646 8.32 -45.38 3.15
C THR A 646 8.82 -45.88 1.80
N SER A 647 10.07 -45.55 1.43
CA SER A 647 10.64 -45.80 0.09
C SER A 647 9.77 -45.24 -1.06
N GLY A 648 8.90 -44.26 -0.75
CA GLY A 648 7.92 -43.67 -1.66
C GLY A 648 7.70 -42.18 -1.37
N PRO A 649 6.92 -41.46 -2.21
CA PRO A 649 6.64 -40.04 -1.99
C PRO A 649 5.82 -39.83 -0.72
N PHE A 650 5.94 -38.63 -0.13
CA PHE A 650 5.18 -38.27 1.07
C PHE A 650 3.66 -38.41 0.83
N ALA A 651 2.99 -39.12 1.73
CA ALA A 651 1.56 -39.36 1.72
C ALA A 651 0.98 -39.19 3.13
N LEU A 652 -0.28 -38.74 3.20
CA LEU A 652 -1.06 -38.60 4.43
C LEU A 652 -2.10 -39.71 4.50
N HIS A 653 -2.48 -40.20 5.69
CA HIS A 653 -3.60 -41.15 5.81
C HIS A 653 -4.92 -40.43 6.10
N TYR A 654 -5.93 -40.69 5.28
CA TYR A 654 -7.22 -40.03 5.37
C TYR A 654 -7.89 -40.25 6.73
N GLY A 655 -8.26 -39.16 7.41
CA GLY A 655 -8.97 -39.19 8.70
C GLY A 655 -8.16 -39.73 9.89
N VAL A 656 -6.87 -40.02 9.72
CA VAL A 656 -5.99 -40.51 10.79
C VAL A 656 -5.13 -39.35 11.29
N SER A 657 -5.26 -39.05 12.59
CA SER A 657 -4.29 -38.17 13.25
C SER A 657 -3.02 -38.96 13.55
N GLU A 658 -1.92 -38.54 12.95
CA GLU A 658 -0.65 -39.25 12.97
C GLU A 658 0.53 -38.29 13.02
N THR A 659 1.71 -38.81 13.34
CA THR A 659 2.97 -38.09 13.21
C THR A 659 3.85 -38.87 12.23
N ILE A 660 4.17 -38.25 11.11
CA ILE A 660 4.94 -38.86 10.02
C ILE A 660 6.29 -38.16 9.93
N THR A 661 7.38 -38.88 10.07
CA THR A 661 8.72 -38.35 9.78
C THR A 661 9.14 -38.82 8.38
N CYS A 662 9.52 -37.87 7.54
CA CYS A 662 9.98 -38.09 6.18
C CYS A 662 11.39 -37.52 6.03
N THR A 663 12.37 -38.40 5.79
CA THR A 663 13.76 -38.02 5.56
C THR A 663 14.08 -37.95 4.08
N ILE A 664 14.47 -36.76 3.63
CA ILE A 664 15.10 -36.53 2.31
C ILE A 664 16.55 -37.02 2.42
N PRO A 665 16.99 -38.01 1.62
CA PRO A 665 18.27 -38.69 1.84
C PRO A 665 19.49 -37.82 1.52
N ALA A 666 19.37 -36.89 0.57
CA ALA A 666 20.42 -35.90 0.26
C ALA A 666 19.79 -34.65 -0.37
N LEU A 667 20.07 -33.48 0.19
CA LEU A 667 19.67 -32.22 -0.44
C LEU A 667 20.54 -31.91 -1.65
N THR A 668 19.94 -31.91 -2.84
CA THR A 668 20.58 -31.36 -4.04
C THR A 668 20.75 -29.84 -3.91
N ASP A 669 21.70 -29.28 -4.65
CA ASP A 669 21.97 -27.84 -4.63
C ASP A 669 20.73 -27.03 -5.05
N SER A 670 20.01 -27.51 -6.06
CA SER A 670 18.75 -26.92 -6.52
C SER A 670 17.66 -26.95 -5.44
N LEU A 671 17.53 -28.04 -4.67
CA LEU A 671 16.56 -28.12 -3.57
C LEU A 671 16.95 -27.20 -2.41
N TYR A 672 18.24 -27.08 -2.11
CA TYR A 672 18.74 -26.15 -1.10
C TYR A 672 18.37 -24.70 -1.46
N HIS A 673 18.65 -24.27 -2.68
CA HIS A 673 18.32 -22.93 -3.15
C HIS A 673 16.81 -22.69 -3.24
N LEU A 674 16.03 -23.75 -3.46
CA LEU A 674 14.57 -23.66 -3.46
C LEU A 674 14.02 -23.43 -2.06
N LEU A 675 14.54 -24.13 -1.05
CA LEU A 675 14.20 -23.84 0.35
C LEU A 675 14.64 -22.43 0.75
N GLU A 676 15.82 -22.00 0.32
CA GLU A 676 16.30 -20.62 0.52
C GLU A 676 15.36 -19.60 -0.10
N PHE A 677 14.90 -19.81 -1.34
CA PHE A 677 13.94 -18.94 -2.00
C PHE A 677 12.63 -18.82 -1.22
N TYR A 678 12.05 -19.95 -0.78
CA TYR A 678 10.79 -19.96 -0.04
C TYR A 678 10.90 -19.25 1.30
N VAL A 679 12.01 -19.47 2.02
CA VAL A 679 12.28 -18.83 3.31
C VAL A 679 12.59 -17.33 3.14
N HIS A 680 13.42 -16.96 2.17
CA HIS A 680 13.80 -15.57 1.97
C HIS A 680 12.64 -14.71 1.45
N SER A 681 11.82 -15.28 0.57
CA SER A 681 10.73 -14.55 -0.09
C SER A 681 9.42 -14.57 0.71
N ASP A 682 9.37 -15.31 1.83
CA ASP A 682 8.17 -15.51 2.67
C ASP A 682 6.96 -15.97 1.83
N VAL A 683 7.20 -16.88 0.89
CA VAL A 683 6.17 -17.45 0.01
C VAL A 683 5.92 -18.92 0.36
N PRO A 684 4.66 -19.37 0.45
CA PRO A 684 4.37 -20.76 0.78
C PRO A 684 4.72 -21.69 -0.38
N VAL A 685 5.10 -22.92 -0.05
CA VAL A 685 5.22 -24.01 -1.02
C VAL A 685 3.81 -24.49 -1.34
N THR A 686 3.45 -24.50 -2.64
CA THR A 686 2.14 -24.97 -3.09
C THR A 686 2.22 -26.44 -3.44
N CYS A 687 1.50 -27.26 -2.66
CA CYS A 687 1.28 -28.67 -2.91
C CYS A 687 -0.20 -28.95 -3.18
N ARG A 688 -0.48 -30.16 -3.65
CA ARG A 688 -1.83 -30.66 -3.91
C ARG A 688 -1.95 -32.10 -3.46
N VAL A 689 -3.15 -32.45 -3.04
CA VAL A 689 -3.57 -33.82 -2.75
C VAL A 689 -4.82 -34.16 -3.58
N PRO A 690 -5.04 -35.41 -3.97
CA PRO A 690 -6.29 -35.77 -4.64
C PRO A 690 -7.47 -35.57 -3.67
N THR A 691 -8.59 -35.04 -4.16
CA THR A 691 -9.80 -34.81 -3.35
C THR A 691 -10.52 -36.14 -3.01
N ALA A 692 -10.30 -37.19 -3.81
CA ALA A 692 -10.81 -38.55 -3.63
C ALA A 692 -9.73 -39.59 -4.04
N PRO A 693 -9.83 -40.88 -3.62
CA PRO A 693 -8.87 -41.91 -3.97
C PRO A 693 -8.62 -42.00 -5.46
N LEU A 694 -7.35 -42.06 -5.86
CA LEU A 694 -6.97 -42.28 -7.25
C LEU A 694 -7.35 -43.73 -7.60
N THR A 695 -8.41 -43.92 -8.39
CA THR A 695 -8.81 -45.25 -8.86
C THR A 695 -7.71 -45.81 -9.77
N GLY A 696 -7.01 -46.86 -9.33
CA GLY A 696 -5.99 -47.53 -10.14
C GLY A 696 -6.58 -48.13 -11.43
N PRO A 697 -5.76 -48.37 -12.47
CA PRO A 697 -6.23 -48.90 -13.74
C PRO A 697 -6.60 -50.37 -13.56
N GLY A 698 -7.89 -50.66 -13.36
CA GLY A 698 -8.36 -52.03 -13.25
C GLY A 698 -9.79 -52.18 -12.78
N SER A 699 -10.78 -51.90 -13.64
CA SER A 699 -12.02 -52.70 -13.73
C SER A 699 -12.95 -52.23 -14.85
N SER A 700 -12.62 -52.58 -16.09
CA SER A 700 -13.64 -52.87 -17.09
C SER A 700 -13.06 -53.84 -18.11
N ALA A 701 -13.36 -55.12 -17.90
CA ALA A 701 -13.04 -56.20 -18.82
C ALA A 701 -13.72 -55.96 -20.18
N VAL A 702 -12.92 -55.78 -21.23
CA VAL A 702 -13.34 -55.96 -22.62
C VAL A 702 -12.39 -56.96 -23.28
N LYS A 703 -12.98 -58.13 -23.56
CA LYS A 703 -12.59 -59.30 -24.36
C LYS A 703 -11.29 -59.24 -25.18
N GLU A 704 -10.50 -60.29 -24.97
CA GLU A 704 -9.41 -60.81 -25.82
C GLU A 704 -9.84 -61.00 -27.29
N GLN A 705 -8.98 -60.55 -28.21
CA GLN A 705 -8.69 -61.26 -29.46
C GLN A 705 -7.16 -61.27 -29.68
N ASN A 706 -6.68 -62.46 -30.03
CA ASN A 706 -5.29 -62.92 -30.05
C ASN A 706 -4.36 -62.22 -31.04
N GLY A 707 -3.06 -62.18 -30.70
CA GLY A 707 -1.94 -62.02 -31.62
C GLY A 707 -0.59 -61.74 -30.92
N GLU A 708 0.26 -62.76 -30.83
CA GLU A 708 1.64 -62.84 -30.29
C GLU A 708 2.58 -61.73 -30.86
N SER A 709 3.66 -61.21 -30.22
CA SER A 709 4.76 -61.86 -29.48
C SER A 709 5.65 -60.88 -28.65
N SER A 710 6.21 -61.40 -27.53
CA SER A 710 7.45 -61.14 -26.74
C SER A 710 8.44 -59.98 -27.10
N GLU A 711 9.14 -59.24 -26.21
CA GLU A 711 9.90 -59.54 -24.96
C GLU A 711 10.08 -58.30 -24.01
N ALA A 712 10.42 -58.56 -22.73
CA ALA A 712 10.72 -57.65 -21.58
C ALA A 712 12.13 -57.02 -21.62
N GLY A 713 12.58 -55.99 -20.86
CA GLY A 713 12.10 -55.11 -19.76
C GLY A 713 12.92 -53.79 -19.82
N GLU A 714 12.69 -52.70 -19.08
CA GLU A 714 12.77 -52.48 -17.62
C GLU A 714 11.85 -51.29 -17.25
N GLY A 715 11.28 -51.33 -16.04
CA GLY A 715 10.22 -50.42 -15.60
C GLY A 715 10.72 -49.12 -14.95
N ALA A 716 10.09 -48.01 -15.34
CA ALA A 716 9.88 -46.81 -14.53
C ALA A 716 9.06 -45.80 -15.34
N ASP A 717 7.77 -46.05 -15.58
CA ASP A 717 6.85 -44.98 -15.97
C ASP A 717 5.40 -45.44 -15.83
N SER A 718 4.75 -45.08 -14.72
CA SER A 718 3.31 -45.27 -14.57
C SER A 718 2.68 -44.18 -13.70
N LEU A 719 2.91 -42.92 -14.07
CA LEU A 719 2.09 -41.78 -13.60
C LEU A 719 1.86 -40.71 -14.67
N ALA A 720 2.37 -40.90 -15.91
CA ALA A 720 2.28 -39.92 -16.99
C ALA A 720 1.02 -40.02 -17.88
N ALA A 721 -0.03 -40.72 -17.46
CA ALA A 721 -1.25 -40.87 -18.26
C ALA A 721 -2.51 -40.47 -17.49
N LEU A 722 -2.79 -39.16 -17.44
CA LEU A 722 -4.11 -38.63 -17.07
C LEU A 722 -4.53 -37.56 -18.08
N SER A 723 -5.59 -37.88 -18.83
CA SER A 723 -6.22 -37.07 -19.88
C SER A 723 -7.01 -35.87 -19.32
N ASP A 724 -7.57 -35.04 -20.21
CA ASP A 724 -8.24 -33.73 -19.97
C ASP A 724 -9.45 -33.70 -19.00
N ASN A 725 -9.68 -34.74 -18.18
CA ASN A 725 -10.63 -34.77 -17.07
C ASN A 725 -9.96 -35.39 -15.82
N GLY A 726 -8.88 -34.79 -15.31
CA GLY A 726 -8.20 -35.25 -14.09
C GLY A 726 -9.05 -35.08 -12.83
N PRO A 727 -8.79 -35.86 -11.76
CA PRO A 727 -9.55 -35.77 -10.50
C PRO A 727 -9.41 -34.37 -9.89
N ALA A 728 -10.45 -33.90 -9.19
CA ALA A 728 -10.36 -32.66 -8.42
C ALA A 728 -9.19 -32.79 -7.43
N PHE A 729 -8.28 -31.82 -7.42
CA PHE A 729 -7.19 -31.75 -6.47
C PHE A 729 -7.52 -30.68 -5.42
N THR A 730 -7.19 -30.97 -4.17
CA THR A 730 -7.29 -30.03 -3.06
C THR A 730 -5.92 -29.42 -2.80
N PRO A 731 -5.80 -28.08 -2.71
CA PRO A 731 -4.54 -27.44 -2.39
C PRO A 731 -4.12 -27.76 -0.95
N LEU A 732 -2.84 -28.07 -0.79
CA LEU A 732 -2.13 -28.15 0.48
C LEU A 732 -1.07 -27.04 0.49
N THR A 733 -1.32 -25.98 1.25
CA THR A 733 -0.36 -24.87 1.38
C THR A 733 0.62 -25.19 2.50
N VAL A 734 1.92 -25.19 2.20
CA VAL A 734 2.98 -25.43 3.19
C VAL A 734 3.73 -24.13 3.47
N ALA A 735 3.51 -23.56 4.65
CA ALA A 735 4.24 -22.39 5.13
C ALA A 735 5.50 -22.86 5.87
N LEU A 736 6.66 -22.71 5.22
CA LEU A 736 7.95 -23.11 5.79
C LEU A 736 8.63 -21.92 6.45
N GLN A 737 8.83 -21.98 7.77
CA GLN A 737 9.62 -20.98 8.48
C GLN A 737 11.11 -21.34 8.50
N GLY A 738 11.96 -20.31 8.38
CA GLY A 738 13.41 -20.44 8.41
C GLY A 738 14.11 -19.10 8.59
N THR A 739 15.42 -19.15 8.82
CA THR A 739 16.29 -17.97 8.84
C THR A 739 17.47 -18.19 7.92
N LEU A 740 17.76 -17.18 7.10
CA LEU A 740 18.99 -17.13 6.32
C LEU A 740 20.10 -16.46 7.14
N GLN A 741 21.14 -17.21 7.48
CA GLN A 741 22.35 -16.68 8.10
C GLN A 741 23.39 -16.43 7.00
N LEU A 742 24.39 -15.58 7.27
CA LEU A 742 25.44 -15.17 6.31
C LEU A 742 26.19 -16.33 5.61
N SER A 743 26.12 -17.56 6.12
CA SER A 743 26.81 -18.73 5.56
C SER A 743 25.96 -20.01 5.41
N HIS A 744 24.71 -20.03 5.88
CA HIS A 744 23.88 -21.24 5.87
C HIS A 744 22.41 -20.94 6.20
N LEU A 745 21.52 -21.83 5.75
CA LEU A 745 20.08 -21.78 5.98
C LEU A 745 19.69 -22.63 7.21
N HIS A 746 18.81 -22.11 8.07
CA HIS A 746 18.10 -22.91 9.09
C HIS A 746 16.62 -22.95 8.76
N VAL A 747 16.02 -24.14 8.78
CA VAL A 747 14.57 -24.32 8.56
C VAL A 747 13.95 -25.13 9.69
N TRP A 748 12.71 -24.81 10.03
CA TRP A 748 11.97 -25.57 11.02
C TRP A 748 11.34 -26.76 10.32
N THR A 749 11.83 -27.95 10.66
CA THR A 749 11.40 -29.19 10.01
C THR A 749 10.27 -29.91 10.75
N ASP A 750 9.88 -29.41 11.92
CA ASP A 750 8.70 -29.84 12.66
C ASP A 750 7.46 -29.04 12.21
N MET A 751 6.50 -29.74 11.62
CA MET A 751 5.39 -29.16 10.85
C MET A 751 4.06 -29.65 11.41
N ASN A 752 3.16 -28.73 11.70
CA ASN A 752 1.77 -29.04 12.01
C ASN A 752 0.96 -29.05 10.71
N VAL A 753 0.25 -30.14 10.44
CA VAL A 753 -0.61 -30.30 9.25
C VAL A 753 -2.06 -30.39 9.70
N LEU A 754 -2.89 -29.46 9.24
CA LEU A 754 -4.32 -29.47 9.48
C LEU A 754 -5.05 -29.81 8.18
N MET A 755 -5.73 -30.95 8.16
CA MET A 755 -6.52 -31.44 7.02
C MET A 755 -8.00 -31.37 7.34
N HIS A 756 -8.79 -30.91 6.37
CA HIS A 756 -10.25 -30.86 6.47
C HIS A 756 -10.86 -31.97 5.64
N ASN A 757 -11.79 -32.72 6.23
CA ASN A 757 -12.58 -33.71 5.52
C ASN A 757 -14.07 -33.37 5.47
N MET A 758 -14.77 -33.87 4.45
CA MET A 758 -16.23 -33.84 4.36
C MET A 758 -16.76 -35.24 4.05
N ALA A 759 -17.88 -35.62 4.66
CA ALA A 759 -18.56 -36.87 4.33
C ALA A 759 -19.19 -36.80 2.93
N SER A 760 -19.25 -37.94 2.21
CA SER A 760 -19.97 -37.99 0.94
C SER A 760 -21.49 -37.84 1.12
N ASP A 761 -22.16 -37.12 0.20
CA ASP A 761 -23.58 -36.72 0.29
C ASP A 761 -24.60 -37.87 0.45
N ALA A 762 -24.18 -39.13 0.29
CA ALA A 762 -25.01 -40.28 0.63
C ALA A 762 -25.29 -40.41 2.15
N ALA A 763 -24.55 -39.71 3.00
CA ALA A 763 -24.63 -39.82 4.47
C ALA A 763 -25.51 -38.76 5.16
N ALA A 764 -26.00 -37.73 4.44
CA ALA A 764 -26.81 -36.67 5.06
C ALA A 764 -28.22 -37.13 5.52
N GLN A 765 -28.61 -38.39 5.31
CA GLN A 765 -29.95 -38.91 5.59
C GLN A 765 -30.04 -40.18 6.47
N GLN A 766 -28.99 -40.62 7.19
CA GLN A 766 -29.13 -41.75 8.14
C GLN A 766 -28.56 -41.48 9.55
N PRO A 767 -29.19 -42.00 10.63
CA PRO A 767 -28.70 -41.82 11.99
C PRO A 767 -27.52 -42.76 12.30
N ARG A 768 -26.58 -42.24 13.09
CA ARG A 768 -25.26 -42.81 13.47
C ARG A 768 -25.22 -44.35 13.63
N PRO A 769 -24.20 -45.05 13.07
CA PRO A 769 -23.95 -46.45 13.40
C PRO A 769 -23.22 -46.60 14.76
N GLN A 770 -23.41 -47.76 15.40
CA GLN A 770 -22.79 -48.15 16.67
C GLN A 770 -21.28 -48.42 16.52
N ARG A 771 -20.53 -48.25 17.62
CA ARG A 771 -19.07 -48.47 17.74
C ARG A 771 -18.65 -49.82 17.15
N GLY A 772 -17.79 -49.78 16.13
CA GLY A 772 -17.11 -50.95 15.57
C GLY A 772 -17.12 -51.09 14.03
N GLN A 773 -17.68 -50.15 13.27
CA GLN A 773 -17.73 -50.21 11.80
C GLN A 773 -16.71 -49.26 11.14
N THR A 774 -16.07 -49.74 10.06
CA THR A 774 -15.15 -49.00 9.18
C THR A 774 -15.80 -47.72 8.67
N GLY A 775 -15.09 -46.59 8.80
CA GLY A 775 -15.59 -45.24 8.50
C GLY A 775 -16.15 -45.11 7.08
N GLN A 776 -17.24 -44.36 6.93
CA GLN A 776 -17.89 -44.10 5.65
C GLN A 776 -17.01 -43.21 4.74
N PRO A 777 -17.08 -43.35 3.41
CA PRO A 777 -16.20 -42.66 2.48
C PRO A 777 -16.43 -41.14 2.46
N GLY A 778 -15.35 -40.35 2.45
CA GLY A 778 -15.40 -38.89 2.38
C GLY A 778 -14.25 -38.27 1.58
N PHE A 779 -14.21 -36.94 1.51
CA PHE A 779 -13.30 -36.18 0.65
C PHE A 779 -12.33 -35.34 1.49
N ALA A 780 -11.10 -35.16 1.02
CA ALA A 780 -10.18 -34.15 1.53
C ALA A 780 -10.48 -32.83 0.80
N VAL A 781 -10.69 -31.73 1.52
CA VAL A 781 -11.29 -30.51 0.92
C VAL A 781 -10.47 -29.23 1.15
N ALA A 782 -9.60 -29.25 2.15
CA ALA A 782 -8.58 -28.22 2.38
C ALA A 782 -7.45 -28.80 3.22
N GLY A 783 -6.24 -28.28 3.06
CA GLY A 783 -5.10 -28.63 3.89
C GLY A 783 -4.16 -27.45 4.07
N THR A 784 -3.58 -27.31 5.26
CA THR A 784 -2.47 -26.37 5.51
C THR A 784 -1.44 -27.01 6.40
N ALA A 785 -0.17 -26.92 6.01
CA ALA A 785 0.97 -27.31 6.81
C ALA A 785 1.76 -26.06 7.22
N TYR A 786 2.15 -25.96 8.48
CA TYR A 786 2.90 -24.82 9.00
C TYR A 786 3.82 -25.25 10.14
N SER A 787 5.04 -24.72 10.17
CA SER A 787 5.90 -24.86 11.34
C SER A 787 5.61 -23.75 12.36
N LEU A 788 5.62 -24.11 13.65
CA LEU A 788 5.65 -23.15 14.75
C LEU A 788 7.01 -23.25 15.44
N PRO A 789 7.67 -22.14 15.78
CA PRO A 789 8.86 -22.21 16.60
C PRO A 789 8.50 -22.75 17.98
N GLU A 790 9.16 -23.84 18.40
CA GLU A 790 9.00 -24.43 19.73
C GLU A 790 9.33 -23.40 20.82
N LEU A 791 8.32 -22.79 21.41
CA LEU A 791 8.48 -21.88 22.56
C LEU A 791 8.62 -22.63 23.89
N GLU A 792 8.26 -23.92 23.96
CA GLU A 792 8.15 -24.66 25.23
C GLU A 792 9.39 -25.48 25.64
N THR A 793 10.20 -25.96 24.70
CA THR A 793 11.29 -26.91 24.99
C THR A 793 12.43 -26.28 25.79
N ALA A 794 12.64 -24.96 25.66
CA ALA A 794 13.58 -24.20 26.46
C ALA A 794 13.20 -24.11 27.96
N LEU A 795 11.94 -24.38 28.31
CA LEU A 795 11.40 -24.24 29.66
C LEU A 795 11.31 -25.56 30.44
N GLN A 796 11.37 -26.72 29.78
CA GLN A 796 11.26 -28.02 30.48
C GLN A 796 12.52 -28.40 31.26
N ASN A 797 13.70 -27.90 30.87
CA ASN A 797 14.98 -28.27 31.52
C ASN A 797 15.37 -27.39 32.73
N LYS A 798 14.54 -26.40 33.11
CA LYS A 798 14.79 -25.57 34.30
C LYS A 798 13.58 -25.61 35.23
N LYS A 799 13.79 -26.00 36.49
CA LYS A 799 12.79 -25.82 37.56
C LYS A 799 12.59 -24.32 37.82
N LEU A 800 11.71 -23.68 37.06
CA LEU A 800 11.31 -22.27 37.19
C LEU A 800 9.91 -22.19 37.81
N ASN A 801 9.65 -21.14 38.58
CA ASN A 801 8.31 -20.84 39.12
C ASN A 801 7.40 -20.29 38.00
N GLU A 802 6.09 -20.16 38.27
CA GLU A 802 5.09 -19.76 37.25
C GLU A 802 5.32 -18.35 36.67
N ASP A 803 5.79 -17.38 37.48
CA ASP A 803 6.04 -16.01 37.03
C ASP A 803 7.28 -15.93 36.12
N ASP A 804 8.35 -16.66 36.46
CA ASP A 804 9.57 -16.73 35.65
C ASP A 804 9.34 -17.49 34.34
N ARG A 805 8.43 -18.48 34.32
CA ARG A 805 8.00 -19.15 33.08
C ARG A 805 7.26 -18.19 32.16
N ALA A 806 6.36 -17.36 32.67
CA ALA A 806 5.61 -16.40 31.87
C ALA A 806 6.51 -15.31 31.26
N VAL A 807 7.50 -14.81 32.02
CA VAL A 807 8.48 -13.82 31.52
C VAL A 807 9.38 -14.44 30.46
N ALA A 808 9.88 -15.66 30.66
CA ALA A 808 10.71 -16.35 29.68
C ALA A 808 9.95 -16.68 28.38
N LEU A 809 8.65 -17.01 28.46
CA LEU A 809 7.77 -17.20 27.30
C LEU A 809 7.59 -15.90 26.49
N VAL A 810 7.40 -14.77 27.17
CA VAL A 810 7.28 -13.44 26.53
C VAL A 810 8.60 -12.98 25.92
N GLN A 811 9.74 -13.35 26.52
CA GLN A 811 11.07 -13.05 25.96
C GLN A 811 11.39 -13.91 24.74
N ALA A 812 11.08 -15.22 24.78
CA ALA A 812 11.21 -16.12 23.64
C ALA A 812 10.28 -15.74 22.47
N ALA A 813 9.09 -15.18 22.76
CA ALA A 813 8.17 -14.67 21.74
C ALA A 813 8.61 -13.31 21.14
N ARG A 814 9.47 -12.56 21.83
CA ARG A 814 9.98 -11.25 21.38
C ARG A 814 11.19 -11.37 20.44
N GLU A 815 11.98 -12.44 20.56
CA GLU A 815 13.05 -12.79 19.63
C GLU A 815 13.00 -14.29 19.29
N PRO A 816 12.07 -14.73 18.40
CA PRO A 816 11.97 -16.14 18.02
C PRO A 816 13.18 -16.64 17.21
N TRP A 817 14.13 -15.76 16.86
CA TRP A 817 15.19 -15.98 15.88
C TRP A 817 16.59 -15.79 16.49
N THR A 818 16.92 -16.56 17.53
CA THR A 818 18.32 -16.62 18.01
C THR A 818 19.10 -17.69 17.24
N ALA A 819 20.40 -17.45 17.04
CA ALA A 819 21.30 -18.36 16.32
C ALA A 819 21.38 -19.71 17.03
N GLY A 820 20.68 -20.71 16.51
CA GLY A 820 20.61 -22.06 17.08
C GLY A 820 19.23 -22.74 17.00
N HIS A 821 18.18 -22.01 16.59
CA HIS A 821 16.85 -22.59 16.39
C HIS A 821 16.58 -22.92 14.92
N GLY A 822 15.92 -24.07 14.69
CA GLY A 822 15.75 -24.67 13.37
C GLY A 822 16.84 -25.70 13.04
N THR A 823 16.55 -26.61 12.12
CA THR A 823 17.54 -27.58 11.60
C THR A 823 18.40 -26.87 10.58
N LYS A 824 19.72 -26.83 10.80
CA LYS A 824 20.69 -26.34 9.82
C LYS A 824 20.62 -27.19 8.56
N VAL A 825 20.30 -26.57 7.43
CA VAL A 825 20.26 -27.24 6.14
C VAL A 825 21.69 -27.30 5.59
N VAL A 826 22.17 -28.51 5.31
CA VAL A 826 23.50 -28.74 4.73
C VAL A 826 23.33 -29.43 3.38
N ARG A 827 23.95 -28.87 2.34
CA ARG A 827 23.92 -29.41 0.97
C ARG A 827 24.53 -30.81 0.96
N GLY A 828 23.87 -31.75 0.29
CA GLY A 828 24.30 -33.15 0.20
C GLY A 828 24.04 -33.99 1.45
N GLU A 829 23.60 -33.40 2.57
CA GLU A 829 23.23 -34.15 3.78
C GLU A 829 21.72 -34.44 3.82
N PRO A 830 21.29 -35.47 4.57
CA PRO A 830 19.87 -35.74 4.76
C PRO A 830 19.15 -34.64 5.56
N LEU A 831 17.88 -34.39 5.25
CA LEU A 831 17.01 -33.48 6.01
C LEU A 831 15.68 -34.16 6.29
N ALA A 832 15.34 -34.27 7.58
CA ALA A 832 14.12 -34.92 8.03
C ALA A 832 13.05 -33.89 8.42
N PHE A 833 11.85 -34.04 7.85
CA PHE A 833 10.65 -33.31 8.25
C PHE A 833 9.73 -34.20 9.08
N THR A 834 9.25 -33.69 10.20
CA THR A 834 8.24 -34.35 11.04
C THR A 834 6.92 -33.62 10.86
N PHE A 835 5.89 -34.33 10.44
CA PHE A 835 4.55 -33.79 10.18
C PHE A 835 3.55 -34.32 11.20
N HIS A 836 3.02 -33.45 12.04
CA HIS A 836 1.94 -33.74 12.97
C HIS A 836 0.59 -33.47 12.30
N VAL A 837 -0.08 -34.53 11.85
CA VAL A 837 -1.31 -34.45 11.07
C VAL A 837 -2.53 -34.51 11.99
N ALA A 838 -3.40 -33.50 11.87
CA ALA A 838 -4.69 -33.44 12.53
C ALA A 838 -5.81 -33.29 11.50
N TRP A 839 -6.96 -33.94 11.76
CA TRP A 839 -8.13 -33.89 10.90
C TRP A 839 -9.29 -33.14 11.56
N VAL A 840 -10.01 -32.34 10.77
CA VAL A 840 -11.23 -31.62 11.20
C VAL A 840 -12.39 -31.98 10.30
N GLU A 841 -13.50 -32.42 10.90
CA GLU A 841 -14.71 -32.82 10.19
C GLU A 841 -15.58 -31.61 9.82
N GLY A 842 -15.70 -31.34 8.52
CA GLY A 842 -16.49 -30.28 7.95
C GLY A 842 -17.96 -30.66 7.84
N GLY A 843 -18.73 -30.48 8.92
CA GLY A 843 -20.19 -30.43 8.84
C GLY A 843 -20.96 -31.21 9.90
N ALA A 844 -21.02 -30.70 11.13
CA ALA A 844 -22.19 -30.84 12.03
C ALA A 844 -21.97 -30.03 13.32
N SER A 845 -22.36 -28.75 13.34
CA SER A 845 -22.87 -28.02 14.54
C SER A 845 -22.88 -26.49 14.37
N ILE A 846 -23.60 -25.97 13.37
CA ILE A 846 -24.15 -24.60 13.44
C ILE A 846 -25.61 -24.70 13.01
N GLY A 847 -26.52 -24.61 14.00
CA GLY A 847 -27.95 -24.87 13.83
C GLY A 847 -28.60 -23.99 12.77
N TRP A 848 -28.97 -24.60 11.66
CA TRP A 848 -29.98 -24.09 10.74
C TRP A 848 -31.32 -24.75 11.08
N PRO A 849 -32.41 -24.00 11.32
CA PRO A 849 -33.71 -24.60 11.57
C PRO A 849 -34.22 -25.27 10.29
N ALA A 850 -34.51 -26.56 10.41
CA ALA A 850 -35.19 -27.35 9.40
C ALA A 850 -36.60 -26.79 9.14
N ARG A 851 -37.02 -26.84 7.87
CA ARG A 851 -38.36 -26.51 7.39
C ARG A 851 -39.45 -27.26 8.17
N SER A 852 -40.46 -26.55 8.66
CA SER A 852 -41.83 -27.08 8.78
C SER A 852 -42.75 -26.38 7.80
N ALA A 853 -43.63 -27.17 7.20
CA ALA A 853 -44.53 -26.82 6.11
C ALA A 853 -45.77 -26.02 6.57
N SER A 854 -46.43 -25.46 5.56
CA SER A 854 -47.84 -24.98 5.48
C SER A 854 -48.30 -23.87 6.43
N GLU A 855 -48.60 -22.68 5.88
CA GLU A 855 -49.99 -22.27 5.59
C GLU A 855 -50.04 -20.93 4.84
N SER A 856 -51.01 -20.86 3.93
CA SER A 856 -51.43 -19.76 3.06
C SER A 856 -51.93 -18.52 3.81
N PHE A 857 -51.76 -17.31 3.24
CA PHE A 857 -52.82 -16.33 2.93
C PHE A 857 -52.22 -14.98 2.46
N LEU A 858 -52.67 -14.50 1.29
CA LEU A 858 -52.61 -13.12 0.78
C LEU A 858 -53.94 -12.38 1.16
N PRO A 859 -54.18 -11.07 0.88
CA PRO A 859 -53.33 -9.85 0.87
C PRO A 859 -54.02 -8.60 1.52
N VAL A 860 -53.40 -7.40 1.35
CA VAL A 860 -53.98 -6.01 1.30
C VAL A 860 -53.66 -5.04 2.45
N GLY A 861 -53.02 -3.90 2.11
CA GLY A 861 -53.08 -2.63 2.88
C GLY A 861 -51.84 -1.73 2.75
N LYS A 862 -51.94 -0.59 2.05
CA LYS A 862 -50.87 0.37 1.68
C LYS A 862 -50.40 1.29 2.82
N GLY A 863 -49.12 1.69 2.83
CA GLY A 863 -48.68 3.02 3.35
C GLY A 863 -47.28 3.12 4.00
N SER A 864 -46.26 3.50 3.21
CA SER A 864 -45.01 4.25 3.54
C SER A 864 -44.23 4.02 4.86
N SER A 865 -42.99 3.50 4.76
CA SER A 865 -41.76 4.12 5.30
C SER A 865 -40.52 3.30 4.92
N ALA A 866 -39.41 3.98 4.69
CA ALA A 866 -38.10 3.41 4.39
C ALA A 866 -37.57 2.46 5.49
N GLY A 867 -36.87 1.40 5.08
CA GLY A 867 -36.04 0.58 5.96
C GLY A 867 -36.08 -0.91 5.63
N SER A 868 -35.23 -1.35 4.69
CA SER A 868 -34.64 -2.71 4.66
C SER A 868 -34.05 -3.00 3.28
N LEU A 869 -32.85 -2.47 3.02
CA LEU A 869 -31.98 -2.97 1.94
C LEU A 869 -30.51 -2.66 2.28
N PHE A 870 -30.11 -3.08 3.48
CA PHE A 870 -28.70 -3.13 3.92
C PHE A 870 -28.54 -4.26 4.94
N SER A 871 -28.59 -5.52 4.50
CA SER A 871 -28.20 -6.64 5.37
C SER A 871 -27.69 -7.90 4.67
N LYS A 872 -27.38 -7.84 3.37
CA LYS A 872 -26.94 -9.04 2.61
C LYS A 872 -25.51 -9.01 2.10
N LEU A 873 -24.72 -7.98 2.44
CA LEU A 873 -23.30 -7.90 2.08
C LEU A 873 -22.33 -7.93 3.29
N VAL A 874 -22.85 -8.15 4.50
CA VAL A 874 -22.06 -8.20 5.74
C VAL A 874 -21.77 -9.65 6.19
N PHE A 875 -22.33 -10.66 5.51
CA PHE A 875 -22.31 -12.05 5.98
C PHE A 875 -21.05 -12.87 5.60
N PHE A 876 -20.18 -12.39 4.70
CA PHE A 876 -18.95 -13.11 4.32
C PHE A 876 -17.68 -12.59 5.01
N VAL A 877 -17.72 -11.42 5.67
CA VAL A 877 -16.59 -10.85 6.42
C VAL A 877 -16.71 -11.09 7.94
N LEU A 878 -17.89 -11.48 8.43
CA LEU A 878 -18.12 -11.81 9.85
C LEU A 878 -17.94 -13.30 10.20
N ALA A 879 -17.88 -14.21 9.22
CA ALA A 879 -17.75 -15.65 9.50
C ALA A 879 -16.33 -16.05 9.95
N ALA A 880 -15.29 -15.34 9.52
CA ALA A 880 -13.91 -15.58 9.93
C ALA A 880 -13.58 -15.02 11.32
N SER A 881 -14.33 -14.02 11.80
CA SER A 881 -14.07 -13.31 13.06
C SER A 881 -14.98 -13.78 14.22
N VAL A 882 -16.15 -14.37 13.95
CA VAL A 882 -17.06 -14.87 14.99
C VAL A 882 -16.67 -16.27 15.51
N GLY A 883 -16.05 -17.12 14.70
CA GLY A 883 -15.59 -18.46 15.13
C GLY A 883 -14.54 -18.40 16.24
N ALA A 884 -13.59 -17.47 16.13
CA ALA A 884 -12.57 -17.22 17.16
C ALA A 884 -13.16 -16.64 18.45
N LEU A 885 -14.18 -15.77 18.35
CA LEU A 885 -14.86 -15.17 19.49
C LEU A 885 -15.80 -16.14 20.22
N PHE A 886 -16.44 -17.08 19.53
CA PHE A 886 -17.34 -18.06 20.14
C PHE A 886 -16.58 -19.17 20.89
N ALA A 887 -15.40 -19.57 20.38
CA ALA A 887 -14.48 -20.45 21.10
C ALA A 887 -14.00 -19.81 22.42
N LEU A 888 -13.62 -18.52 22.37
CA LEU A 888 -13.23 -17.73 23.54
C LEU A 888 -14.39 -17.45 24.53
N TYR A 889 -15.65 -17.44 24.07
CA TYR A 889 -16.83 -17.23 24.93
C TYR A 889 -17.32 -18.51 25.61
N TRP A 890 -17.27 -19.65 24.92
CA TRP A 890 -17.64 -20.96 25.48
C TRP A 890 -16.70 -21.41 26.59
N GLU A 891 -15.41 -21.14 26.44
CA GLU A 891 -14.37 -21.41 27.44
C GLU A 891 -14.52 -20.53 28.70
N ARG A 892 -15.13 -19.34 28.56
CA ARG A 892 -15.25 -18.36 29.65
C ARG A 892 -16.48 -18.55 30.56
N ASN A 893 -17.51 -19.30 30.13
CA ASN A 893 -18.81 -19.37 30.84
C ASN A 893 -19.36 -20.79 31.12
N GLY A 894 -18.72 -21.87 30.66
CA GLY A 894 -19.23 -23.24 30.79
C GLY A 894 -18.75 -24.00 32.04
N GLY A 895 -19.14 -23.59 33.25
CA GLY A 895 -18.74 -24.30 34.47
C GLY A 895 -19.85 -24.41 35.51
N ARG A 896 -20.77 -25.38 35.35
CA ARG A 896 -21.55 -25.97 36.47
C ARG A 896 -22.37 -27.18 36.02
N TRP A 897 -21.88 -28.40 36.28
CA TRP A 897 -22.62 -29.48 36.97
C TRP A 897 -21.77 -30.76 37.18
N SER A 898 -21.72 -31.20 38.45
CA SER A 898 -21.57 -32.57 38.99
C SER A 898 -20.29 -33.45 38.80
N ARG A 899 -19.37 -33.33 39.77
CA ARG A 899 -18.61 -34.34 40.59
C ARG A 899 -18.31 -35.80 40.11
N GLY A 900 -17.00 -36.06 39.85
CA GLY A 900 -16.12 -37.13 40.42
C GLY A 900 -15.90 -38.45 39.65
N PRO A 901 -14.75 -39.20 39.78
CA PRO A 901 -13.41 -38.92 40.35
C PRO A 901 -12.25 -38.96 39.29
N ALA A 902 -11.06 -38.54 39.72
CA ALA A 902 -9.96 -37.97 38.93
C ALA A 902 -9.08 -38.93 38.10
N TRP A 903 -8.81 -38.52 36.85
CA TRP A 903 -7.55 -38.68 36.12
C TRP A 903 -7.15 -37.29 35.58
N TYR A 904 -5.93 -36.86 35.88
CA TYR A 904 -5.36 -35.57 35.46
C TYR A 904 -5.07 -35.59 33.96
N GLY A 905 -5.70 -34.69 33.21
CA GLY A 905 -5.37 -34.37 31.82
C GLY A 905 -5.23 -32.85 31.72
N ASP A 906 -4.01 -32.39 31.49
CA ASP A 906 -3.65 -30.99 31.38
C ASP A 906 -4.21 -30.40 30.07
N GLY A 907 -4.92 -29.28 30.20
CA GLY A 907 -5.35 -28.46 29.07
C GLY A 907 -4.17 -27.72 28.44
N ILE A 908 -4.29 -27.42 27.15
CA ILE A 908 -3.22 -26.94 26.25
C ILE A 908 -2.54 -25.61 26.65
N LEU A 909 -2.98 -24.91 27.69
CA LEU A 909 -2.22 -23.80 28.26
C LEU A 909 -2.43 -23.79 29.78
N GLY A 910 -1.46 -24.30 30.53
CA GLY A 910 -1.47 -24.26 31.99
C GLY A 910 -1.27 -22.82 32.51
N VAL A 911 -2.10 -22.42 33.49
CA VAL A 911 -1.86 -21.60 34.71
C VAL A 911 -3.14 -20.79 35.10
N PRO A 912 -3.49 -20.65 36.40
CA PRO A 912 -4.88 -20.44 36.86
C PRO A 912 -5.32 -18.96 37.01
N SER A 913 -6.65 -18.77 37.03
CA SER A 913 -7.32 -17.46 37.06
C SER A 913 -7.48 -16.85 38.46
N GLY A 914 -6.95 -15.63 38.64
CA GLY A 914 -7.25 -14.73 39.76
C GLY A 914 -8.35 -13.71 39.38
N ARG A 915 -9.43 -13.66 40.17
CA ARG A 915 -10.63 -12.81 39.95
C ARG A 915 -10.40 -11.33 40.32
N GLY A 916 -10.79 -10.42 39.43
CA GLY A 916 -11.05 -8.99 39.73
C GLY A 916 -12.14 -8.42 38.82
N LYS A 917 -13.15 -7.77 39.41
CA LYS A 917 -14.45 -7.39 38.82
C LYS A 917 -14.46 -5.98 38.20
N GLY A 918 -15.28 -5.82 37.14
CA GLY A 918 -16.00 -4.58 36.76
C GLY A 918 -15.17 -3.59 35.94
N SER A 919 -15.67 -2.88 34.92
CA SER A 919 -17.03 -2.60 34.46
C SER A 919 -16.96 -2.18 32.98
N GLY A 920 -17.84 -2.71 32.14
CA GLY A 920 -17.89 -2.39 30.71
C GLY A 920 -18.57 -1.06 30.40
N VAL A 921 -18.23 -0.48 29.25
CA VAL A 921 -19.02 0.54 28.55
C VAL A 921 -18.98 0.22 27.05
N THR A 922 -20.17 0.07 26.47
CA THR A 922 -20.47 -0.29 25.08
C THR A 922 -20.49 0.96 24.19
N PHE A 923 -19.86 0.92 23.01
CA PHE A 923 -19.97 1.97 21.98
C PHE A 923 -21.12 1.67 21.02
N GLY A 924 -22.01 2.65 20.83
CA GLY A 924 -23.03 2.68 19.78
C GLY A 924 -22.71 3.76 18.76
N ASN A 925 -22.86 3.42 17.48
CA ASN A 925 -22.66 4.27 16.31
C ASN A 925 -23.95 5.03 15.94
N GLY A 926 -23.85 6.31 15.53
CA GLY A 926 -24.89 6.98 14.74
C GLY A 926 -25.00 8.51 14.85
N GLY A 927 -24.34 9.23 13.94
CA GLY A 927 -24.88 10.37 13.16
C GLY A 927 -25.36 11.69 13.81
N LYS A 928 -24.75 12.79 13.34
CA LYS A 928 -25.21 14.21 13.25
C LYS A 928 -24.94 15.18 14.42
N ILE A 929 -23.87 15.96 14.23
CA ILE A 929 -23.72 17.44 14.33
C ILE A 929 -24.78 18.23 15.15
N ASN A 930 -24.39 18.75 16.33
CA ASN A 930 -24.29 20.18 16.69
C ASN A 930 -24.16 20.40 18.22
N GLY A 931 -23.17 21.22 18.62
CA GLY A 931 -23.34 22.29 19.62
C GLY A 931 -23.32 22.00 21.15
N TYR A 932 -22.22 22.45 21.77
CA TYR A 932 -22.11 23.11 23.09
C TYR A 932 -22.21 22.35 24.43
N GLY A 933 -21.20 22.66 25.28
CA GLY A 933 -21.24 22.70 26.75
C GLY A 933 -20.57 21.52 27.44
N GLY A 934 -19.61 21.65 28.36
CA GLY A 934 -19.08 22.81 29.08
C GLY A 934 -17.96 22.36 30.03
N TYR A 935 -17.16 23.32 30.47
CA TYR A 935 -16.00 23.18 31.35
C TYR A 935 -16.31 22.56 32.73
N SER A 936 -15.33 21.85 33.28
CA SER A 936 -14.93 22.01 34.69
C SER A 936 -13.45 21.65 34.83
N ALA A 937 -12.67 22.67 35.20
CA ALA A 937 -11.30 22.56 35.64
C ALA A 937 -11.28 22.24 37.14
N ALA A 938 -10.44 21.28 37.55
CA ALA A 938 -9.99 21.16 38.94
C ALA A 938 -8.52 21.57 39.00
N THR A 939 -8.33 22.80 39.46
CA THR A 939 -7.11 23.43 39.92
C THR A 939 -6.48 22.67 41.10
N THR A 940 -5.18 22.39 41.03
CA THR A 940 -4.26 22.50 42.19
C THR A 940 -2.82 22.71 41.69
N SER A 941 -2.23 23.82 42.10
CA SER A 941 -0.80 24.16 42.11
C SER A 941 -0.58 25.02 43.37
N PRO A 942 0.65 25.27 43.86
CA PRO A 942 1.82 24.40 43.98
C PRO A 942 2.39 24.43 45.42
N ALA A 943 3.36 23.58 45.75
CA ALA A 943 4.18 23.76 46.95
C ALA A 943 5.66 23.54 46.63
N ALA A 944 6.43 24.58 46.92
CA ALA A 944 7.87 24.66 46.80
C ALA A 944 8.60 23.81 47.86
N GLY A 945 9.79 23.34 47.51
CA GLY A 945 10.73 22.73 48.44
C GLY A 945 12.06 22.45 47.77
N GLY A 946 13.00 23.40 47.89
CA GLY A 946 14.37 23.24 47.45
C GLY A 946 15.17 22.29 48.36
N GLY A 947 16.19 21.65 47.78
CA GLY A 947 17.15 20.81 48.49
C GLY A 947 18.32 20.44 47.58
N TYR A 948 19.47 21.06 47.85
CA TYR A 948 20.76 20.85 47.20
C TYR A 948 21.51 19.65 47.83
N PHE A 949 22.48 19.11 47.08
CA PHE A 949 23.57 18.16 47.41
C PHE A 949 23.35 16.64 47.28
N GLY A 950 24.27 16.00 46.53
CA GLY A 950 24.61 14.59 46.72
C GLY A 950 25.23 13.88 45.52
N TYR A 951 26.51 14.17 45.21
CA TYR A 951 27.36 13.32 44.36
C TYR A 951 27.47 11.89 44.94
N GLY A 952 27.37 10.87 44.09
CA GLY A 952 27.69 9.48 44.42
C GLY A 952 27.82 8.63 43.15
N GLY A 953 29.06 8.26 42.81
CA GLY A 953 29.40 7.55 41.57
C GLY A 953 29.37 6.02 41.66
N PHE A 954 29.50 5.44 40.46
CA PHE A 954 29.91 4.07 40.08
C PHE A 954 29.03 2.88 40.52
N ALA A 955 28.53 2.13 39.54
CA ALA A 955 29.21 0.93 39.02
C ALA A 955 28.44 0.35 37.82
N GLY A 956 29.20 -0.13 36.82
CA GLY A 956 28.67 -0.66 35.57
C GLY A 956 27.97 -2.01 35.71
N GLY A 957 27.01 -2.22 34.82
CA GLY A 957 26.39 -3.50 34.51
C GLY A 957 26.14 -3.55 33.01
N LYS A 958 26.58 -4.64 32.39
CA LYS A 958 26.81 -4.79 30.95
C LYS A 958 25.54 -4.71 30.11
N LYS A 959 25.75 -4.17 28.91
CA LYS A 959 24.96 -4.39 27.69
C LYS A 959 24.85 -5.88 27.39
N ASP A 960 23.66 -6.31 27.00
CA ASP A 960 23.44 -6.96 25.70
C ASP A 960 22.19 -6.33 25.07
#